data_AF-A0A8S2AY47-F1
#
_entry.id   AF-A0A8S2AY47-F1
#
_cell.length_a   1.000
_cell.length_b   1.000
_cell.length_c   1.000
_cell.angle_alpha   90.00
_cell.angle_beta   90.00
_cell.angle_gamma   90.00
#
_symmetry.space_group_name_H-M   'P 1'
#
loop_
_entity.id
_entity.type
_entity.pdbx_description
1 polymer ?
#
loop_
_entity_poly.entity_id
_entity_poly.type
_entity_poly.pdbx_seq_one_letter_code
_entity_poly.pdbx_strand_id
1 'polypeptide(L)'
;MTSPSTSKNHRCLNLIPKCKSLQNLKQIHAQTITIGLSHHTYPLSKLLHLSSTICLSYALSILRQIPNPSVFLYNTLISSIVSNHNSTQTHLAFSLYDQILSSRFNFVRPNEFTYPSLFKASGFDTKWHRHGRALHAHVLKFIEPVNHDRFVQAALVGFYANCGELREARSLFERISEPDLATWNTLLAAYANSEETESDEEVLKLFVRMQVRPNELSLVALIKSCANLGEFMRGVWAHVYLLKKNLTLNQFVGTSLIDFYSKCGCLSFARQVFDEMSDRDISCFNAMIRGLAVHGFGQEGIELYNSLISQGLVPDNTTFVVTISACSHSGLVDEGLQIFHSMKTVYGIEPKVEHYGCLVDLLGRSGKLEEAEECIKKMPMKPNATLWRSFLGSAQIHGDLERGEIALKQLLGLEFENSGNYVLLSNIYAGVNRWTDVEKTRELMKDHRVNKSPGITAAIVFSDSPFRSSPLIHNHHVSRYAPGSVSVVSFNRRASRRGLAVKSALIEPDGGKLMNLVVEESRRRVMKREAETVSVRIKLNRVDLEWVHVLSEGWASPLKGFMRQSEFLQTLHFNSFRLEDGSVVNMSVPIVLAIDDDQKFRIGDSNRVTLVDSVGNPIAILTDIEIYKHPKEERIARTWGTTARGLPYAEEAITKAGNWLIGGDLQVLEPIKYNDGLDRFRLSPSQLREEFIRRGADAVFAFQLRNPVHNGHALLMTDTRRRLLEMGYKNPVLLLNPLGGFTKADDVPLSWRMRQHEKVLEDGVLDPETTVVSIFPSPMLYAGPTEVQWHAKARINAGANFYIVGRDPAGMGHPTEKRDLYDADHGKKVLSMAPGLERLNILPFKVAAYDKTQGKMAFFDPSRSQDFLFISGTKMRGLAKKKENPPDGFMCPSGWKVLVDYYDSLSAESGNGRVSEAVASA
;
A
#
# COMPACT_ATOMS: atom_id res chain seq x y z
N MET A 1 -15.69 61.07 33.08
CA MET A 1 -14.60 60.09 33.29
C MET A 1 -15.22 58.81 33.86
N THR A 2 -15.46 57.81 33.02
CA THR A 2 -15.71 56.43 33.45
C THR A 2 -14.75 55.55 32.67
N SER A 3 -14.03 54.70 33.40
CA SER A 3 -12.97 53.83 32.92
C SER A 3 -13.40 53.02 31.67
N PRO A 4 -12.53 52.81 30.67
CA PRO A 4 -12.76 51.91 29.53
C PRO A 4 -13.04 50.44 29.92
N SER A 5 -12.85 50.05 31.20
CA SER A 5 -12.99 48.68 31.68
C SER A 5 -14.43 48.24 31.96
N THR A 6 -15.42 49.14 32.03
CA THR A 6 -16.81 48.80 32.45
C THR A 6 -17.75 48.39 31.31
N SER A 7 -17.44 48.68 30.04
CA SER A 7 -18.36 48.40 28.92
C SER A 7 -18.37 46.94 28.44
N LYS A 8 -17.30 46.18 28.68
CA LYS A 8 -17.17 44.79 28.20
C LYS A 8 -17.99 43.77 29.01
N ASN A 9 -18.31 44.07 30.28
CA ASN A 9 -18.96 43.15 31.23
C ASN A 9 -20.38 43.58 31.63
N HIS A 10 -21.04 44.43 30.83
CA HIS A 10 -22.37 44.93 31.16
C HIS A 10 -23.44 43.83 31.10
N ARG A 11 -24.33 43.74 32.09
CA ARG A 11 -25.37 42.68 32.20
C ARG A 11 -26.24 42.53 30.94
N CYS A 12 -26.52 43.63 30.24
CA CYS A 12 -27.27 43.62 28.97
C CYS A 12 -26.56 42.79 27.88
N LEU A 13 -25.22 42.78 27.82
CA LEU A 13 -24.46 41.98 26.86
C LEU A 13 -24.58 40.47 27.13
N ASN A 14 -24.85 40.06 28.38
CA ASN A 14 -25.09 38.66 28.73
C ASN A 14 -26.45 38.13 28.26
N LEU A 15 -27.36 39.03 27.84
CA LEU A 15 -28.65 38.67 27.26
C LEU A 15 -28.55 38.34 25.77
N ILE A 16 -27.53 38.86 25.09
CA ILE A 16 -27.31 38.68 23.64
C ILE A 16 -27.21 37.18 23.27
N PRO A 17 -26.39 36.35 23.93
CA PRO A 17 -26.30 34.92 23.58
C PRO A 17 -27.59 34.13 23.85
N LYS A 18 -28.52 34.67 24.67
CA LYS A 18 -29.77 34.01 25.06
C LYS A 18 -30.94 34.36 24.14
N CYS A 19 -30.75 35.30 23.21
CA CYS A 19 -31.79 35.79 22.33
C CYS A 19 -32.03 34.83 21.17
N LYS A 20 -33.27 34.34 21.02
CA LYS A 20 -33.68 33.42 19.94
C LYS A 20 -34.78 33.97 19.02
N SER A 21 -35.33 35.15 19.32
CA SER A 21 -36.47 35.72 18.57
C SER A 21 -36.27 37.20 18.26
N LEU A 22 -36.88 37.66 17.18
CA LEU A 22 -36.86 39.08 16.80
C LEU A 22 -37.48 40.00 17.86
N GLN A 23 -38.48 39.50 18.61
CA GLN A 23 -39.13 40.26 19.67
C GLN A 23 -38.17 40.53 20.84
N ASN A 24 -37.45 39.50 21.30
CA ASN A 24 -36.46 39.64 22.36
C ASN A 24 -35.28 40.50 21.90
N LEU A 25 -34.88 40.40 20.63
CA LEU A 25 -33.84 41.23 20.03
C LEU A 25 -34.22 42.72 20.08
N LYS A 26 -35.46 43.07 19.72
CA LYS A 26 -35.96 44.44 19.79
C LYS A 26 -35.95 44.98 21.22
N GLN A 27 -36.28 44.16 22.21
CA GLN A 27 -36.21 44.53 23.64
C GLN A 27 -34.76 44.78 24.09
N ILE A 28 -33.83 43.91 23.71
CA ILE A 28 -32.40 44.06 24.00
C ILE A 28 -31.84 45.32 23.32
N HIS A 29 -32.22 45.58 22.08
CA HIS A 29 -31.82 46.81 21.38
C HIS A 29 -32.36 48.06 22.07
N ALA A 30 -33.65 48.08 22.44
CA ALA A 30 -34.25 49.19 23.18
C ALA A 30 -33.52 49.43 24.52
N GLN A 31 -33.22 48.36 25.27
CA GLN A 31 -32.42 48.46 26.49
C GLN A 31 -31.01 48.99 26.22
N THR A 32 -30.36 48.57 25.13
CA THR A 32 -29.02 49.02 24.74
C THR A 32 -28.99 50.53 24.48
N ILE A 33 -30.08 51.09 23.93
CA ILE A 33 -30.24 52.53 23.73
C ILE A 33 -30.44 53.24 25.08
N THR A 34 -31.36 52.78 25.92
CA THR A 34 -31.71 53.48 27.18
C THR A 34 -30.55 53.56 28.17
N ILE A 35 -29.68 52.56 28.19
CA ILE A 35 -28.50 52.51 29.07
C ILE A 35 -27.25 53.18 28.45
N GLY A 36 -27.37 53.74 27.24
CA GLY A 36 -26.27 54.43 26.55
C GLY A 36 -25.20 53.52 25.93
N LEU A 37 -25.39 52.20 25.92
CA LEU A 37 -24.45 51.27 25.26
C LEU A 37 -24.45 51.43 23.72
N SER A 38 -25.51 52.02 23.14
CA SER A 38 -25.60 52.36 21.72
C SER A 38 -24.58 53.42 21.25
N HIS A 39 -23.88 54.08 22.16
CA HIS A 39 -22.79 55.03 21.83
C HIS A 39 -21.42 54.34 21.72
N HIS A 40 -21.32 53.05 22.04
CA HIS A 40 -20.07 52.31 22.05
C HIS A 40 -20.00 51.25 20.94
N THR A 41 -18.88 51.21 20.22
CA THR A 41 -18.67 50.33 19.06
C THR A 41 -18.74 48.83 19.39
N TYR A 42 -18.24 48.40 20.56
CA TYR A 42 -18.21 46.97 20.92
C TYR A 42 -19.60 46.39 21.25
N PRO A 43 -20.44 47.02 22.10
CA PRO A 43 -21.83 46.60 22.27
C PRO A 43 -22.63 46.60 20.96
N LEU A 44 -22.46 47.63 20.13
CA LEU A 44 -23.11 47.72 18.83
C LEU A 44 -22.73 46.57 17.90
N SER A 45 -21.45 46.15 17.87
CA SER A 45 -21.04 45.03 17.01
C SER A 45 -21.69 43.71 17.44
N LYS A 46 -21.79 43.45 18.75
CA LYS A 46 -22.48 42.26 19.28
C LYS A 46 -23.97 42.27 18.95
N LEU A 47 -24.61 43.43 19.08
CA LEU A 47 -26.01 43.60 18.70
C LEU A 47 -26.23 43.42 17.19
N LEU A 48 -25.37 44.02 16.36
CA LEU A 48 -25.44 43.89 14.90
C LEU A 48 -25.27 42.45 14.45
N HIS A 49 -24.28 41.72 14.99
CA HIS A 49 -24.05 40.32 14.65
C HIS A 49 -25.24 39.41 15.01
N LEU A 50 -25.82 39.57 16.20
CA LEU A 50 -27.04 38.85 16.58
C LEU A 50 -28.23 39.27 15.71
N SER A 51 -28.31 40.55 15.37
CA SER A 51 -29.39 41.05 14.53
C SER A 51 -29.31 40.45 13.13
N SER A 52 -28.12 40.30 12.55
CA SER A 52 -27.96 39.72 11.21
C SER A 52 -28.22 38.22 11.16
N THR A 53 -28.05 37.48 12.27
CA THR A 53 -28.43 36.06 12.34
C THR A 53 -29.93 35.85 12.49
N ILE A 54 -30.64 36.76 13.17
CA ILE A 54 -32.10 36.66 13.39
C ILE A 54 -32.89 37.33 12.25
N CYS A 55 -32.50 38.54 11.83
CA CYS A 55 -33.21 39.36 10.85
C CYS A 55 -32.27 40.40 10.22
N LEU A 56 -31.73 40.07 9.03
CA LEU A 56 -30.75 40.93 8.35
C LEU A 56 -31.29 42.33 8.03
N SER A 57 -32.55 42.47 7.63
CA SER A 57 -33.16 43.78 7.36
C SER A 57 -33.20 44.67 8.60
N TYR A 58 -33.42 44.09 9.78
CA TYR A 58 -33.35 44.80 11.04
C TYR A 58 -31.93 45.24 11.37
N ALA A 59 -30.93 44.36 11.17
CA ALA A 59 -29.52 44.70 11.37
C ALA A 59 -29.05 45.88 10.49
N LEU A 60 -29.46 45.88 9.21
CA LEU A 60 -29.16 46.97 8.28
C LEU A 60 -29.85 48.28 8.70
N SER A 61 -31.07 48.20 9.25
CA SER A 61 -31.76 49.38 9.81
C SER A 61 -31.02 49.96 11.01
N ILE A 62 -30.48 49.11 11.91
CA ILE A 62 -29.67 49.57 13.05
C ILE A 62 -28.43 50.31 12.53
N LEU A 63 -27.68 49.73 11.59
CA LEU A 63 -26.48 50.35 11.04
C LEU A 63 -26.76 51.74 10.44
N ARG A 64 -27.85 51.88 9.67
CA ARG A 64 -28.25 53.16 9.05
C ARG A 64 -28.57 54.26 10.06
N GLN A 65 -28.94 53.90 11.28
CA GLN A 65 -29.28 54.85 12.35
C GLN A 65 -28.07 55.22 13.22
N ILE A 66 -26.92 54.55 13.05
CA ILE A 66 -25.71 54.87 13.80
C ILE A 66 -25.04 56.09 13.15
N PRO A 67 -24.85 57.21 13.87
CA PRO A 67 -24.07 58.33 13.36
C PRO A 67 -22.60 57.94 13.25
N ASN A 68 -22.00 58.15 12.07
CA ASN A 68 -20.58 57.87 11.78
C ASN A 68 -20.14 56.42 12.12
N PRO A 69 -20.72 55.40 11.46
CA PRO A 69 -20.40 54.01 11.75
C PRO A 69 -18.93 53.69 11.42
N SER A 70 -18.22 53.09 12.38
CA SER A 70 -16.83 52.66 12.17
C SER A 70 -16.70 51.49 11.18
N VAL A 71 -15.55 51.36 10.51
CA VAL A 71 -15.23 50.21 9.64
C VAL A 71 -15.43 48.85 10.33
N PHE A 72 -15.21 48.79 11.64
CA PHE A 72 -15.42 47.56 12.43
C PHE A 72 -16.89 47.10 12.44
N LEU A 73 -17.85 48.03 12.46
CA LEU A 73 -19.29 47.71 12.41
C LEU A 73 -19.68 47.20 11.02
N TYR A 74 -19.15 47.82 9.97
CA TYR A 74 -19.31 47.31 8.60
C TYR A 74 -18.72 45.91 8.45
N ASN A 75 -17.47 45.70 8.87
CA ASN A 75 -16.80 44.39 8.79
C ASN A 75 -17.55 43.30 9.57
N THR A 76 -18.16 43.65 10.72
CA THR A 76 -19.01 42.74 11.50
C THR A 76 -20.21 42.26 10.70
N LEU A 77 -20.93 43.19 10.03
CA LEU A 77 -22.08 42.84 9.21
C LEU A 77 -21.68 42.12 7.92
N ILE A 78 -20.65 42.59 7.22
CA ILE A 78 -20.11 41.91 6.03
C ILE A 78 -19.77 40.46 6.38
N SER A 79 -18.99 40.23 7.44
CA SER A 79 -18.60 38.87 7.85
C SER A 79 -19.81 38.03 8.28
N SER A 80 -20.80 38.63 8.94
CA SER A 80 -22.01 37.90 9.32
C SER A 80 -22.90 37.54 8.13
N ILE A 81 -23.04 38.43 7.15
CA ILE A 81 -23.80 38.18 5.91
C ILE A 81 -23.16 37.00 5.16
N VAL A 82 -21.83 36.99 5.09
CA VAL A 82 -21.08 35.94 4.38
C VAL A 82 -21.08 34.61 5.13
N SER A 83 -21.12 34.63 6.47
CA SER A 83 -21.11 33.41 7.29
C SER A 83 -22.48 32.73 7.39
N ASN A 84 -23.59 33.48 7.25
CA ASN A 84 -24.94 32.94 7.27
C ASN A 84 -25.33 32.41 5.88
N HIS A 85 -24.68 31.30 5.49
CA HIS A 85 -24.90 30.42 4.34
C HIS A 85 -26.08 30.78 3.39
N ASN A 86 -25.80 31.59 2.36
CA ASN A 86 -26.38 31.50 1.01
C ASN A 86 -25.70 32.53 0.08
N SER A 87 -25.28 32.11 -1.13
CA SER A 87 -24.66 32.99 -2.14
C SER A 87 -25.57 34.12 -2.67
N THR A 88 -26.84 34.14 -2.23
CA THR A 88 -27.85 35.10 -2.64
C THR A 88 -27.61 36.48 -2.05
N GLN A 89 -26.96 36.58 -0.88
CA GLN A 89 -26.78 37.85 -0.16
C GLN A 89 -25.44 38.55 -0.41
N THR A 90 -24.55 37.99 -1.25
CA THR A 90 -23.25 38.59 -1.58
C THR A 90 -23.37 40.03 -2.11
N HIS A 91 -24.46 40.36 -2.81
CA HIS A 91 -24.73 41.74 -3.26
C HIS A 91 -24.82 42.76 -2.11
N LEU A 92 -25.37 42.36 -0.95
CA LEU A 92 -25.47 43.23 0.22
C LEU A 92 -24.10 43.48 0.85
N ALA A 93 -23.22 42.47 0.85
CA ALA A 93 -21.84 42.63 1.33
C ALA A 93 -21.06 43.64 0.47
N PHE A 94 -21.18 43.56 -0.86
CA PHE A 94 -20.58 44.54 -1.77
C PHE A 94 -21.24 45.91 -1.71
N SER A 95 -22.56 46.00 -1.43
CA SER A 95 -23.24 47.27 -1.19
C SER A 95 -22.74 47.97 0.09
N LEU A 96 -22.49 47.21 1.17
CA LEU A 96 -21.87 47.75 2.37
C LEU A 96 -20.42 48.21 2.11
N TYR A 97 -19.67 47.47 1.29
CA TYR A 97 -18.34 47.88 0.85
C TYR A 97 -18.37 49.18 0.03
N ASP A 98 -19.32 49.34 -0.88
CA ASP A 98 -19.50 50.57 -1.65
C ASP A 98 -19.85 51.78 -0.75
N GLN A 99 -20.62 51.58 0.31
CA GLN A 99 -20.86 52.62 1.33
C GLN A 99 -19.57 53.02 2.07
N ILE A 100 -18.68 52.08 2.36
CA ILE A 100 -17.36 52.39 2.92
C ILE A 100 -16.58 53.27 1.93
N LEU A 101 -16.58 52.95 0.64
CA LEU A 101 -15.86 53.73 -0.38
C LEU A 101 -16.49 55.13 -0.64
N SER A 102 -17.81 55.22 -0.57
CA SER A 102 -18.57 56.45 -0.89
C SER A 102 -18.70 57.43 0.28
N SER A 103 -18.30 57.04 1.50
CA SER A 103 -18.38 57.88 2.71
C SER A 103 -17.27 58.95 2.75
N ARG A 104 -17.34 59.91 1.82
CA ARG A 104 -16.35 60.99 1.61
C ARG A 104 -16.15 61.94 2.80
N PHE A 105 -17.05 61.94 3.79
CA PHE A 105 -17.02 62.89 4.92
C PHE A 105 -16.39 62.32 6.21
N ASN A 106 -16.13 61.01 6.32
CA ASN A 106 -15.83 60.36 7.62
C ASN A 106 -14.48 59.63 7.72
N PHE A 107 -13.56 59.77 6.75
CA PHE A 107 -12.26 59.08 6.75
C PHE A 107 -12.33 57.53 6.93
N VAL A 108 -13.50 56.91 6.74
CA VAL A 108 -13.64 55.44 6.84
C VAL A 108 -13.00 54.83 5.60
N ARG A 109 -12.01 53.96 5.79
CA ARG A 109 -11.36 53.24 4.70
C ARG A 109 -11.46 51.74 4.94
N PRO A 110 -11.57 50.92 3.88
CA PRO A 110 -11.43 49.48 4.01
C PRO A 110 -10.06 49.15 4.60
N ASN A 111 -9.99 48.11 5.42
CA ASN A 111 -8.77 47.65 6.06
C ASN A 111 -8.59 46.14 5.88
N GLU A 112 -7.52 45.56 6.42
CA GLU A 112 -7.16 44.15 6.34
C GLU A 112 -8.28 43.19 6.80
N PHE A 113 -9.21 43.66 7.63
CA PHE A 113 -10.36 42.88 8.09
C PHE A 113 -11.58 42.97 7.16
N THR A 114 -11.60 43.89 6.19
CA THR A 114 -12.71 44.05 5.24
C THR A 114 -12.64 43.02 4.11
N TYR A 115 -11.44 42.82 3.55
CA TYR A 115 -11.25 42.04 2.32
C TYR A 115 -11.48 40.53 2.47
N PRO A 116 -11.06 39.84 3.55
CA PRO A 116 -11.19 38.39 3.65
C PRO A 116 -12.63 37.88 3.48
N SER A 117 -13.58 38.56 4.12
CA SER A 117 -15.00 38.21 4.02
C SER A 117 -15.57 38.45 2.62
N LEU A 118 -15.16 39.53 1.95
CA LEU A 118 -15.59 39.81 0.57
C LEU A 118 -14.98 38.83 -0.44
N PHE A 119 -13.71 38.46 -0.29
CA PHE A 119 -13.07 37.43 -1.10
C PHE A 119 -13.78 36.09 -0.96
N LYS A 120 -14.03 35.66 0.28
CA LYS A 120 -14.83 34.46 0.58
C LYS A 120 -16.20 34.51 -0.11
N ALA A 121 -16.92 35.62 0.00
CA ALA A 121 -18.24 35.80 -0.62
C ALA A 121 -18.20 35.74 -2.15
N SER A 122 -17.14 36.31 -2.75
CA SER A 122 -16.98 36.40 -4.20
C SER A 122 -16.43 35.13 -4.84
N GLY A 123 -15.84 34.22 -4.06
CA GLY A 123 -15.28 32.96 -4.56
C GLY A 123 -16.30 31.82 -4.69
N PHE A 124 -17.38 31.82 -3.89
CA PHE A 124 -18.35 30.72 -3.89
C PHE A 124 -19.29 30.68 -5.10
N ASP A 125 -19.40 31.77 -5.84
CA ASP A 125 -20.40 31.91 -6.90
C ASP A 125 -19.81 32.66 -8.09
N THR A 126 -19.87 32.01 -9.25
CA THR A 126 -19.24 32.45 -10.49
C THR A 126 -19.67 33.86 -10.92
N LYS A 127 -20.89 34.29 -10.53
CA LYS A 127 -21.38 35.65 -10.82
C LYS A 127 -20.52 36.75 -10.17
N TRP A 128 -19.85 36.46 -9.06
CA TRP A 128 -19.06 37.43 -8.28
C TRP A 128 -17.55 37.38 -8.55
N HIS A 129 -17.05 36.44 -9.35
CA HIS A 129 -15.61 36.32 -9.63
C HIS A 129 -15.01 37.62 -10.19
N ARG A 130 -15.75 38.35 -11.04
CA ARG A 130 -15.31 39.67 -11.56
C ARG A 130 -15.16 40.71 -10.45
N HIS A 131 -16.07 40.73 -9.48
CA HIS A 131 -16.01 41.65 -8.34
C HIS A 131 -14.86 41.30 -7.40
N GLY A 132 -14.59 40.02 -7.19
CA GLY A 132 -13.41 39.56 -6.44
C GLY A 132 -12.09 39.97 -7.10
N ARG A 133 -11.97 39.86 -8.44
CA ARG A 133 -10.78 40.34 -9.16
C ARG A 133 -10.61 41.86 -9.09
N ALA A 134 -11.71 42.61 -9.20
CA ALA A 134 -11.68 44.06 -8.99
C ALA A 134 -11.26 44.43 -7.55
N LEU A 135 -11.70 43.64 -6.56
CA LEU A 135 -11.30 43.78 -5.17
C LEU A 135 -9.81 43.50 -4.98
N HIS A 136 -9.26 42.47 -5.62
CA HIS A 136 -7.81 42.19 -5.62
C HIS A 136 -7.00 43.36 -6.20
N ALA A 137 -7.44 43.95 -7.32
CA ALA A 137 -6.80 45.15 -7.87
C ALA A 137 -6.85 46.35 -6.90
N HIS A 138 -7.96 46.52 -6.18
CA HIS A 138 -8.09 47.55 -5.14
C HIS A 138 -7.13 47.33 -3.98
N VAL A 139 -7.00 46.08 -3.51
CA VAL A 139 -6.02 45.68 -2.49
C VAL A 139 -4.62 46.08 -2.93
N LEU A 140 -4.18 45.65 -4.12
CA LEU A 140 -2.85 45.95 -4.67
C LEU A 140 -2.56 47.46 -4.79
N LYS A 141 -3.58 48.28 -5.04
CA LYS A 141 -3.43 49.72 -5.28
C LYS A 141 -3.40 50.57 -4.01
N PHE A 142 -4.12 50.18 -2.96
CA PHE A 142 -4.46 51.11 -1.86
C PHE A 142 -4.07 50.65 -0.47
N ILE A 143 -3.64 49.41 -0.30
CA ILE A 143 -3.12 48.94 0.98
C ILE A 143 -1.60 48.82 0.80
N GLU A 144 -0.83 49.62 1.53
CA GLU A 144 0.62 49.50 1.59
C GLU A 144 1.07 49.16 3.02
N PRO A 145 1.94 48.14 3.23
CA PRO A 145 2.38 47.13 2.27
C PRO A 145 1.49 45.87 2.36
N VAL A 146 0.58 45.65 1.39
CA VAL A 146 -0.20 44.39 1.18
C VAL A 146 0.65 43.14 1.19
N ASN A 147 1.92 43.28 0.84
CA ASN A 147 2.87 42.20 0.85
C ASN A 147 3.07 41.57 2.24
N HIS A 148 2.46 42.09 3.33
CA HIS A 148 2.68 41.59 4.69
C HIS A 148 1.42 41.17 5.47
N ASP A 149 0.19 41.48 5.03
CA ASP A 149 -1.00 41.00 5.77
C ASP A 149 -1.37 39.56 5.38
N ARG A 150 -1.04 38.63 6.27
CA ARG A 150 -1.27 37.18 6.09
C ARG A 150 -2.74 36.81 5.89
N PHE A 151 -3.68 37.58 6.46
CA PHE A 151 -5.10 37.24 6.39
C PHE A 151 -5.69 37.59 5.03
N VAL A 152 -5.30 38.74 4.46
CA VAL A 152 -5.66 39.11 3.10
C VAL A 152 -5.03 38.15 2.09
N GLN A 153 -3.76 37.76 2.27
CA GLN A 153 -3.08 36.78 1.41
C GLN A 153 -3.77 35.40 1.44
N ALA A 154 -4.07 34.87 2.64
CA ALA A 154 -4.81 33.61 2.78
C ALA A 154 -6.20 33.66 2.13
N ALA A 155 -6.90 34.78 2.25
CA ALA A 155 -8.20 34.97 1.62
C ALA A 155 -8.12 35.05 0.08
N LEU A 156 -7.06 35.64 -0.45
CA LEU A 156 -6.78 35.66 -1.90
C LEU A 156 -6.52 34.25 -2.43
N VAL A 157 -5.71 33.43 -1.73
CA VAL A 157 -5.51 32.01 -2.07
C VAL A 157 -6.85 31.28 -2.14
N GLY A 158 -7.69 31.43 -1.11
CA GLY A 158 -9.02 30.82 -1.08
C GLY A 158 -9.98 31.33 -2.17
N PHE A 159 -9.91 32.61 -2.51
CA PHE A 159 -10.69 33.17 -3.61
C PHE A 159 -10.33 32.54 -4.95
N TYR A 160 -9.05 32.55 -5.32
CA TYR A 160 -8.60 31.99 -6.60
C TYR A 160 -8.76 30.47 -6.67
N ALA A 161 -8.56 29.77 -5.54
CA ALA A 161 -8.86 28.34 -5.41
C ALA A 161 -10.33 28.02 -5.73
N ASN A 162 -11.27 28.78 -5.15
CA ASN A 162 -12.70 28.60 -5.43
C ASN A 162 -13.09 29.02 -6.85
N CYS A 163 -12.32 29.93 -7.48
CA CYS A 163 -12.49 30.26 -8.89
C CYS A 163 -12.01 29.17 -9.86
N GLY A 164 -11.34 28.12 -9.37
CA GLY A 164 -10.68 27.11 -10.20
C GLY A 164 -9.35 27.58 -10.80
N GLU A 165 -8.86 28.77 -10.44
CA GLU A 165 -7.62 29.35 -10.94
C GLU A 165 -6.41 28.87 -10.10
N LEU A 166 -6.12 27.56 -10.16
CA LEU A 166 -5.14 26.91 -9.29
C LEU A 166 -3.72 27.49 -9.39
N ARG A 167 -3.32 27.94 -10.59
CA ARG A 167 -1.99 28.57 -10.81
C ARG A 167 -1.84 29.88 -10.05
N GLU A 168 -2.88 30.72 -10.07
CA GLU A 168 -2.89 31.99 -9.35
C GLU A 168 -2.95 31.75 -7.84
N ALA A 169 -3.79 30.82 -7.40
CA ALA A 169 -3.86 30.41 -5.99
C ALA A 169 -2.50 29.93 -5.47
N ARG A 170 -1.78 29.13 -6.26
CA ARG A 170 -0.43 28.67 -5.92
C ARG A 170 0.60 29.79 -5.90
N SER A 171 0.59 30.68 -6.89
CA SER A 171 1.48 31.84 -6.94
C SER A 171 1.33 32.74 -5.71
N LEU A 172 0.10 32.99 -5.29
CA LEU A 172 -0.21 33.77 -4.08
C LEU A 172 0.21 33.04 -2.81
N PHE A 173 0.03 31.72 -2.76
CA PHE A 173 0.43 30.90 -1.62
C PHE A 173 1.94 30.96 -1.35
N GLU A 174 2.78 30.88 -2.39
CA GLU A 174 4.24 30.93 -2.27
C GLU A 174 4.76 32.29 -1.75
N ARG A 175 3.91 33.34 -1.76
CA ARG A 175 4.25 34.67 -1.21
C ARG A 175 4.00 34.79 0.29
N ILE A 176 3.41 33.78 0.92
CA ILE A 176 3.12 33.76 2.36
C ILE A 176 4.30 33.12 3.10
N SER A 177 4.99 33.90 3.96
CA SER A 177 6.23 33.44 4.62
C SER A 177 6.03 32.31 5.64
N GLU A 178 4.83 32.18 6.22
CA GLU A 178 4.46 31.09 7.13
C GLU A 178 2.95 30.78 7.01
N PRO A 179 2.52 30.00 6.00
CA PRO A 179 1.10 29.71 5.80
C PRO A 179 0.54 28.89 6.96
N ASP A 180 -0.61 29.30 7.49
CA ASP A 180 -1.30 28.56 8.54
C ASP A 180 -1.96 27.28 7.99
N LEU A 181 -2.36 26.38 8.89
CA LEU A 181 -2.98 25.09 8.53
C LEU A 181 -4.24 25.27 7.67
N ALA A 182 -5.01 26.35 7.89
CA ALA A 182 -6.20 26.64 7.11
C ALA A 182 -5.83 26.94 5.65
N THR A 183 -4.81 27.77 5.42
CA THR A 183 -4.32 28.11 4.08
C THR A 183 -3.75 26.89 3.34
N TRP A 184 -2.99 26.03 4.04
CA TRP A 184 -2.54 24.74 3.49
C TRP A 184 -3.70 23.85 3.07
N ASN A 185 -4.70 23.68 3.94
CA ASN A 185 -5.87 22.84 3.66
C ASN A 185 -6.71 23.40 2.51
N THR A 186 -6.83 24.73 2.39
CA THR A 186 -7.50 25.37 1.24
C THR A 186 -6.81 25.00 -0.07
N LEU A 187 -5.48 25.10 -0.13
CA LEU A 187 -4.74 24.77 -1.35
C LEU A 187 -4.79 23.27 -1.68
N LEU A 188 -4.55 22.41 -0.68
CA LEU A 188 -4.62 20.95 -0.86
C LEU A 188 -6.00 20.49 -1.33
N ALA A 189 -7.07 21.01 -0.72
CA ALA A 189 -8.44 20.67 -1.12
C ALA A 189 -8.77 21.19 -2.52
N ALA A 190 -8.25 22.35 -2.93
CA ALA A 190 -8.46 22.88 -4.27
C ALA A 190 -7.85 21.97 -5.34
N TYR A 191 -6.61 21.52 -5.13
CA TYR A 191 -5.96 20.56 -6.03
C TYR A 191 -6.63 19.17 -5.97
N ALA A 192 -6.96 18.64 -4.80
CA ALA A 192 -7.59 17.31 -4.65
C ALA A 192 -9.03 17.23 -5.22
N ASN A 193 -9.68 18.37 -5.47
CA ASN A 193 -11.02 18.45 -6.07
C ASN A 193 -11.00 18.93 -7.53
N SER A 194 -9.81 19.20 -8.06
CA SER A 194 -9.63 19.50 -9.48
C SER A 194 -9.96 18.28 -10.35
N GLU A 195 -10.47 18.52 -11.55
CA GLU A 195 -10.67 17.45 -12.56
C GLU A 195 -9.38 17.19 -13.36
N GLU A 196 -8.33 18.00 -13.17
CA GLU A 196 -7.04 17.84 -13.86
C GLU A 196 -6.16 16.80 -13.17
N THR A 197 -5.74 15.74 -13.89
CA THR A 197 -4.92 14.64 -13.35
C THR A 197 -3.59 15.11 -12.74
N GLU A 198 -2.96 16.15 -13.29
CA GLU A 198 -1.72 16.73 -12.75
C GLU A 198 -1.90 17.31 -11.32
N SER A 199 -3.15 17.59 -10.93
CA SER A 199 -3.46 18.18 -9.63
C SER A 199 -3.25 17.23 -8.46
N ASP A 200 -3.53 15.93 -8.62
CA ASP A 200 -3.37 14.95 -7.55
C ASP A 200 -1.88 14.74 -7.19
N GLU A 201 -0.98 14.78 -8.18
CA GLU A 201 0.47 14.74 -7.90
C GLU A 201 0.94 15.98 -7.13
N GLU A 202 0.33 17.13 -7.42
CA GLU A 202 0.66 18.38 -6.75
C GLU A 202 0.22 18.37 -5.28
N VAL A 203 -0.90 17.71 -4.95
CA VAL A 203 -1.30 17.45 -3.55
C VAL A 203 -0.21 16.69 -2.81
N LEU A 204 0.35 15.63 -3.40
CA LEU A 204 1.42 14.86 -2.78
C LEU A 204 2.67 15.71 -2.52
N LYS A 205 3.06 16.56 -3.47
CA LYS A 205 4.21 17.46 -3.34
C LYS A 205 3.97 18.52 -2.26
N LEU A 206 2.79 19.13 -2.26
CA LEU A 206 2.38 20.13 -1.26
C LEU A 206 2.32 19.55 0.15
N PHE A 207 1.74 18.35 0.31
CA PHE A 207 1.61 17.71 1.62
C PHE A 207 2.98 17.46 2.27
N VAL A 208 3.99 17.02 1.49
CA VAL A 208 5.35 16.82 1.99
C VAL A 208 6.03 18.14 2.39
N ARG A 209 5.67 19.25 1.74
CA ARG A 209 6.21 20.60 2.06
C ARG A 209 5.57 21.24 3.29
N MET A 210 4.46 20.70 3.80
CA MET A 210 3.77 21.25 4.96
C MET A 210 4.71 21.31 6.17
N GLN A 211 4.90 22.51 6.72
CA GLN A 211 5.67 22.75 7.95
C GLN A 211 4.79 22.75 9.21
N VAL A 212 3.48 22.56 9.03
CA VAL A 212 2.48 22.51 10.09
C VAL A 212 1.94 21.09 10.23
N ARG A 213 1.59 20.69 11.46
CA ARG A 213 1.07 19.34 11.73
C ARG A 213 -0.23 19.09 10.94
N PRO A 214 -0.28 18.08 10.06
CA PRO A 214 -1.50 17.73 9.33
C PRO A 214 -2.64 17.34 10.27
N ASN A 215 -3.86 17.74 9.91
CA ASN A 215 -5.09 17.33 10.56
C ASN A 215 -5.96 16.48 9.63
N GLU A 216 -7.16 16.12 10.07
CA GLU A 216 -8.13 15.30 9.33
C GLU A 216 -8.40 15.85 7.92
N LEU A 217 -8.52 17.17 7.76
CA LEU A 217 -8.76 17.80 6.46
C LEU A 217 -7.54 17.66 5.53
N SER A 218 -6.33 17.83 6.05
CA SER A 218 -5.10 17.61 5.29
C SER A 218 -5.01 16.15 4.79
N LEU A 219 -5.36 15.20 5.66
CA LEU A 219 -5.31 13.78 5.35
C LEU A 219 -6.38 13.38 4.34
N VAL A 220 -7.60 13.93 4.41
CA VAL A 220 -8.65 13.69 3.40
C VAL A 220 -8.16 14.06 2.00
N ALA A 221 -7.55 15.24 1.83
CA ALA A 221 -7.00 15.65 0.54
C ALA A 221 -5.89 14.70 0.08
N LEU A 222 -4.96 14.34 0.96
CA LEU A 222 -3.88 13.39 0.65
C LEU A 222 -4.42 12.00 0.26
N ILE A 223 -5.34 11.45 1.04
CA ILE A 223 -5.90 10.11 0.84
C ILE A 223 -6.68 10.07 -0.47
N LYS A 224 -7.47 11.11 -0.77
CA LYS A 224 -8.19 11.22 -2.05
C LYS A 224 -7.25 11.23 -3.24
N SER A 225 -6.19 12.04 -3.20
CA SER A 225 -5.19 12.05 -4.29
C SER A 225 -4.43 10.74 -4.39
N CYS A 226 -4.12 10.08 -3.26
CA CYS A 226 -3.56 8.73 -3.26
C CYS A 226 -4.52 7.71 -3.88
N ALA A 227 -5.83 7.84 -3.65
CA ALA A 227 -6.85 6.97 -4.23
C ALA A 227 -6.92 7.12 -5.75
N ASN A 228 -6.86 8.35 -6.24
CA ASN A 228 -6.92 8.65 -7.67
C ASN A 228 -5.65 8.23 -8.42
N LEU A 229 -4.48 8.39 -7.78
CA LEU A 229 -3.19 7.99 -8.34
C LEU A 229 -2.84 6.52 -8.11
N GLY A 230 -3.62 5.80 -7.29
CA GLY A 230 -3.29 4.44 -6.85
C GLY A 230 -2.05 4.36 -5.95
N GLU A 231 -1.67 5.43 -5.23
CA GLU A 231 -0.49 5.49 -4.35
C GLU A 231 -0.72 4.79 -3.00
N PHE A 232 -0.74 3.46 -3.00
CA PHE A 232 -1.09 2.64 -1.83
C PHE A 232 -0.22 2.93 -0.59
N MET A 233 1.11 3.00 -0.75
CA MET A 233 2.01 3.17 0.41
C MET A 233 1.79 4.51 1.12
N ARG A 234 1.52 5.58 0.38
CA ARG A 234 1.29 6.92 0.96
C ARG A 234 -0.09 7.01 1.61
N GLY A 235 -1.11 6.37 1.04
CA GLY A 235 -2.43 6.29 1.67
C GLY A 235 -2.41 5.44 2.95
N VAL A 236 -1.69 4.30 2.96
CA VAL A 236 -1.49 3.50 4.20
C VAL A 236 -0.72 4.30 5.24
N TRP A 237 0.32 5.03 4.83
CA TRP A 237 1.03 5.93 5.76
C TRP A 237 0.10 6.98 6.37
N ALA A 238 -0.79 7.58 5.56
CA ALA A 238 -1.75 8.57 6.03
C ALA A 238 -2.74 7.96 7.04
N HIS A 239 -3.20 6.74 6.79
CA HIS A 239 -4.05 5.98 7.73
C HIS A 239 -3.30 5.67 9.03
N VAL A 240 -2.06 5.18 8.96
CA VAL A 240 -1.22 4.91 10.14
C VAL A 240 -0.93 6.20 10.91
N TYR A 241 -0.71 7.31 10.22
CA TYR A 241 -0.49 8.61 10.84
C TYR A 241 -1.73 9.08 11.62
N LEU A 242 -2.94 8.94 11.04
CA LEU A 242 -4.21 9.22 11.70
C LEU A 242 -4.30 8.49 13.05
N LEU A 243 -4.06 7.17 13.02
CA LEU A 243 -4.09 6.31 14.22
C LEU A 243 -3.02 6.71 15.24
N LYS A 244 -1.76 6.85 14.80
CA LYS A 244 -0.62 7.21 15.69
C LYS A 244 -0.78 8.58 16.35
N LYS A 245 -1.51 9.48 15.73
CA LYS A 245 -1.73 10.85 16.22
C LYS A 245 -3.06 11.04 16.93
N ASN A 246 -3.83 9.96 17.12
CA ASN A 246 -5.17 9.98 17.72
C ASN A 246 -6.07 11.02 17.04
N LEU A 247 -5.99 11.13 15.72
CA LEU A 247 -6.90 11.95 14.93
C LEU A 247 -8.22 11.20 14.74
N THR A 248 -9.30 11.95 14.55
CA THR A 248 -10.64 11.37 14.54
C THR A 248 -10.93 10.69 13.21
N LEU A 249 -11.32 9.41 13.22
CA LEU A 249 -11.92 8.74 12.07
C LEU A 249 -13.37 9.22 11.90
N ASN A 250 -13.52 10.47 11.44
CA ASN A 250 -14.83 11.06 11.15
C ASN A 250 -15.35 10.61 9.77
N GLN A 251 -16.60 10.96 9.46
CA GLN A 251 -17.25 10.60 8.18
C GLN A 251 -16.42 10.98 6.94
N PHE A 252 -15.70 12.10 6.96
CA PHE A 252 -14.90 12.57 5.83
C PHE A 252 -13.64 11.72 5.62
N VAL A 253 -12.90 11.45 6.71
CA VAL A 253 -11.69 10.61 6.68
C VAL A 253 -12.07 9.19 6.33
N GLY A 254 -13.08 8.63 6.99
CA GLY A 254 -13.52 7.26 6.78
C GLY A 254 -13.99 7.02 5.35
N THR A 255 -14.84 7.90 4.80
CA THR A 255 -15.25 7.84 3.38
C THR A 255 -14.05 7.90 2.44
N SER A 256 -13.06 8.76 2.72
CA SER A 256 -11.86 8.88 1.89
C SER A 256 -10.99 7.62 1.94
N LEU A 257 -10.85 7.00 3.12
CA LEU A 257 -10.12 5.74 3.29
C LEU A 257 -10.82 4.56 2.62
N ILE A 258 -12.15 4.50 2.69
CA ILE A 258 -12.95 3.49 1.98
C ILE A 258 -12.73 3.61 0.47
N ASP A 259 -12.82 4.83 -0.09
CA ASP A 259 -12.56 5.08 -1.52
C ASP A 259 -11.11 4.71 -1.89
N PHE A 260 -10.14 5.12 -1.07
CA PHE A 260 -8.72 4.81 -1.25
C PHE A 260 -8.44 3.31 -1.30
N TYR A 261 -8.85 2.56 -0.28
CA TYR A 261 -8.61 1.13 -0.23
C TYR A 261 -9.37 0.39 -1.35
N SER A 262 -10.59 0.83 -1.67
CA SER A 262 -11.36 0.27 -2.78
C SER A 262 -10.65 0.48 -4.12
N LYS A 263 -10.21 1.70 -4.45
CA LYS A 263 -9.49 1.99 -5.69
C LYS A 263 -8.12 1.32 -5.78
N CYS A 264 -7.45 1.09 -4.65
CA CYS A 264 -6.19 0.37 -4.60
C CYS A 264 -6.33 -1.17 -4.62
N GLY A 265 -7.52 -1.71 -4.87
CA GLY A 265 -7.76 -3.16 -4.93
C GLY A 265 -7.78 -3.87 -3.57
N CYS A 266 -7.83 -3.11 -2.48
CA CYS A 266 -7.76 -3.59 -1.10
C CYS A 266 -9.14 -3.54 -0.42
N LEU A 267 -10.14 -4.15 -1.04
CA LEU A 267 -11.54 -4.05 -0.63
C LEU A 267 -11.80 -4.52 0.82
N SER A 268 -11.04 -5.50 1.32
CA SER A 268 -11.11 -5.96 2.71
C SER A 268 -10.76 -4.87 3.71
N PHE A 269 -9.73 -4.07 3.44
CA PHE A 269 -9.37 -2.92 4.27
C PHE A 269 -10.39 -1.79 4.16
N ALA A 270 -10.98 -1.58 2.97
CA ALA A 270 -12.08 -0.64 2.80
C ALA A 270 -13.28 -1.03 3.69
N ARG A 271 -13.63 -2.33 3.67
CA ARG A 271 -14.70 -2.88 4.52
C ARG A 271 -14.38 -2.76 6.00
N GLN A 272 -13.14 -3.04 6.40
CA GLN A 272 -12.71 -2.88 7.80
C GLN A 272 -12.90 -1.43 8.28
N VAL A 273 -12.44 -0.44 7.50
CA VAL A 273 -12.64 0.97 7.85
C VAL A 273 -14.13 1.29 7.96
N PHE A 274 -14.94 0.83 7.01
CA PHE A 274 -16.39 1.02 7.05
C PHE A 274 -17.03 0.43 8.32
N ASP A 275 -16.61 -0.74 8.77
CA ASP A 275 -17.16 -1.40 9.95
C ASP A 275 -16.66 -0.76 11.28
N GLU A 276 -15.47 -0.16 11.28
CA GLU A 276 -14.90 0.55 12.43
C GLU A 276 -15.53 1.94 12.68
N MET A 277 -16.22 2.50 11.69
CA MET A 277 -16.86 3.81 11.81
C MET A 277 -18.12 3.75 12.67
N SER A 278 -18.12 4.52 13.77
CA SER A 278 -19.26 4.60 14.70
C SER A 278 -20.44 5.42 14.15
N ASP A 279 -20.17 6.39 13.28
CA ASP A 279 -21.17 7.26 12.66
C ASP A 279 -21.00 7.23 11.14
N ARG A 280 -21.93 6.55 10.46
CA ARG A 280 -21.89 6.29 9.02
C ARG A 280 -23.02 7.06 8.36
N ASP A 281 -22.65 8.03 7.53
CA ASP A 281 -23.60 8.76 6.70
C ASP A 281 -23.80 8.08 5.33
N ILE A 282 -24.73 8.60 4.54
CA ILE A 282 -25.03 8.13 3.18
C ILE A 282 -23.75 8.09 2.30
N SER A 283 -22.82 9.03 2.51
CA SER A 283 -21.56 9.10 1.77
C SER A 283 -20.67 7.87 2.01
N CYS A 284 -20.59 7.40 3.27
CA CYS A 284 -19.82 6.22 3.66
C CYS A 284 -20.36 4.96 2.96
N PHE A 285 -21.69 4.78 2.98
CA PHE A 285 -22.35 3.67 2.29
C PHE A 285 -22.15 3.74 0.79
N ASN A 286 -22.30 4.93 0.19
CA ASN A 286 -22.12 5.12 -1.23
C ASN A 286 -20.68 4.80 -1.68
N ALA A 287 -19.67 5.14 -0.88
CA ALA A 287 -18.28 4.78 -1.15
C ALA A 287 -18.05 3.26 -1.08
N MET A 288 -18.62 2.57 -0.08
CA MET A 288 -18.49 1.12 0.06
C MET A 288 -19.24 0.35 -1.04
N ILE A 289 -20.47 0.75 -1.37
CA ILE A 289 -21.27 0.16 -2.46
C ILE A 289 -20.54 0.36 -3.80
N ARG A 290 -19.96 1.54 -4.05
CA ARG A 290 -19.14 1.78 -5.24
C ARG A 290 -17.92 0.86 -5.28
N GLY A 291 -17.23 0.69 -4.16
CA GLY A 291 -16.10 -0.24 -4.05
C GLY A 291 -16.50 -1.66 -4.40
N LEU A 292 -17.58 -2.17 -3.80
CA LEU A 292 -18.13 -3.49 -4.09
C LEU A 292 -18.51 -3.64 -5.56
N ALA A 293 -19.16 -2.62 -6.15
CA ALA A 293 -19.54 -2.61 -7.56
C ALA A 293 -18.34 -2.77 -8.50
N VAL A 294 -17.29 -1.97 -8.31
CA VAL A 294 -16.08 -2.01 -9.16
C VAL A 294 -15.36 -3.36 -9.06
N HIS A 295 -15.43 -4.01 -7.90
CA HIS A 295 -14.81 -5.31 -7.65
C HIS A 295 -15.71 -6.52 -7.96
N GLY A 296 -16.91 -6.30 -8.53
CA GLY A 296 -17.81 -7.37 -8.96
C GLY A 296 -18.67 -8.00 -7.85
N PHE A 297 -18.71 -7.40 -6.66
CA PHE A 297 -19.52 -7.84 -5.52
C PHE A 297 -20.88 -7.12 -5.48
N GLY A 298 -21.61 -7.10 -6.59
CA GLY A 298 -22.85 -6.31 -6.68
C GLY A 298 -23.95 -6.77 -5.73
N GLN A 299 -24.03 -8.06 -5.43
CA GLN A 299 -24.99 -8.60 -4.47
C GLN A 299 -24.76 -8.03 -3.05
N GLU A 300 -23.51 -8.02 -2.58
CA GLU A 300 -23.14 -7.38 -1.31
C GLU A 300 -23.41 -5.86 -1.34
N GLY A 301 -23.25 -5.24 -2.52
CA GLY A 301 -23.62 -3.84 -2.74
C GLY A 301 -25.11 -3.59 -2.52
N ILE A 302 -25.98 -4.48 -3.00
CA ILE A 302 -27.43 -4.42 -2.78
C ILE A 302 -27.78 -4.70 -1.31
N GLU A 303 -27.09 -5.64 -0.66
CA GLU A 303 -27.26 -5.88 0.78
C GLU A 303 -26.93 -4.65 1.62
N LEU A 304 -25.85 -3.94 1.29
CA LEU A 304 -25.52 -2.66 1.94
C LEU A 304 -26.53 -1.56 1.63
N TYR A 305 -27.08 -1.50 0.41
CA TYR A 305 -28.17 -0.58 0.06
C TYR A 305 -29.42 -0.86 0.91
N ASN A 306 -29.81 -2.13 1.06
CA ASN A 306 -30.94 -2.52 1.90
C ASN A 306 -30.67 -2.24 3.39
N SER A 307 -29.42 -2.40 3.83
CA SER A 307 -28.97 -2.04 5.19
C SER A 307 -29.03 -0.53 5.44
N LEU A 308 -28.66 0.30 4.45
CA LEU A 308 -28.80 1.76 4.52
C LEU A 308 -30.27 2.14 4.76
N ILE A 309 -31.20 1.54 4.01
CA ILE A 309 -32.63 1.80 4.15
C ILE A 309 -33.15 1.35 5.52
N SER A 310 -32.74 0.17 5.99
CA SER A 310 -33.19 -0.35 7.29
C SER A 310 -32.67 0.46 8.48
N GLN A 311 -31.55 1.19 8.29
CA GLN A 311 -31.02 2.16 9.26
C GLN A 311 -31.71 3.52 9.21
N GLY A 312 -32.74 3.70 8.37
CA GLY A 312 -33.51 4.94 8.28
C GLY A 312 -32.82 6.06 7.50
N LEU A 313 -31.72 5.77 6.80
CA LEU A 313 -31.08 6.70 5.89
C LEU A 313 -31.88 6.77 4.59
N VAL A 314 -32.04 7.96 4.02
CA VAL A 314 -32.80 8.18 2.79
C VAL A 314 -31.82 8.12 1.60
N PRO A 315 -31.97 7.18 0.65
CA PRO A 315 -31.17 7.14 -0.56
C PRO A 315 -31.19 8.46 -1.33
N ASP A 316 -30.03 8.92 -1.79
CA ASP A 316 -29.90 10.11 -2.63
C ASP A 316 -29.59 9.73 -4.09
N ASN A 317 -29.43 10.75 -4.96
CA ASN A 317 -29.08 10.52 -6.38
C ASN A 317 -27.80 9.67 -6.52
N THR A 318 -26.81 9.88 -5.65
CA THR A 318 -25.54 9.14 -5.70
C THR A 318 -25.75 7.68 -5.31
N THR A 319 -26.60 7.41 -4.31
CA THR A 319 -26.96 6.05 -3.87
C THR A 319 -27.53 5.23 -5.01
N PHE A 320 -28.47 5.79 -5.79
CA PHE A 320 -29.04 5.09 -6.94
C PHE A 320 -27.98 4.82 -8.03
N VAL A 321 -27.13 5.80 -8.35
CA VAL A 321 -26.04 5.61 -9.32
C VAL A 321 -25.12 4.45 -8.93
N VAL A 322 -24.61 4.43 -7.68
CA VAL A 322 -23.66 3.39 -7.25
C VAL A 322 -24.32 2.02 -7.15
N THR A 323 -25.59 1.95 -6.74
CA THR A 323 -26.31 0.68 -6.59
C THR A 323 -26.70 0.08 -7.94
N ILE A 324 -27.19 0.89 -8.89
CA ILE A 324 -27.47 0.41 -10.26
C ILE A 324 -26.16 0.01 -10.96
N SER A 325 -25.06 0.74 -10.72
CA SER A 325 -23.74 0.33 -11.22
C SER A 325 -23.29 -1.02 -10.64
N ALA A 326 -23.59 -1.29 -9.36
CA ALA A 326 -23.33 -2.58 -8.73
C ALA A 326 -24.11 -3.71 -9.43
N CYS A 327 -25.38 -3.45 -9.75
CA CYS A 327 -26.20 -4.36 -10.54
C CYS A 327 -25.60 -4.58 -11.94
N SER A 328 -25.18 -3.50 -12.62
CA SER A 328 -24.56 -3.55 -13.95
C SER A 328 -23.34 -4.46 -13.99
N HIS A 329 -22.44 -4.29 -13.03
CA HIS A 329 -21.20 -5.07 -12.97
C HIS A 329 -21.41 -6.54 -12.58
N SER A 330 -22.58 -6.88 -12.04
CA SER A 330 -22.91 -8.25 -11.60
C SER A 330 -24.04 -8.91 -12.41
N GLY A 331 -24.54 -8.24 -13.45
CA GLY A 331 -25.63 -8.75 -14.30
C GLY A 331 -27.00 -8.88 -13.60
N LEU A 332 -27.22 -8.14 -12.51
CA LEU A 332 -28.47 -8.18 -11.72
C LEU A 332 -29.53 -7.26 -12.35
N VAL A 333 -30.01 -7.65 -13.53
CA VAL A 333 -30.88 -6.81 -14.39
C VAL A 333 -32.20 -6.48 -13.71
N ASP A 334 -32.87 -7.48 -13.14
CA ASP A 334 -34.20 -7.32 -12.55
C ASP A 334 -34.15 -6.43 -11.30
N GLU A 335 -33.15 -6.64 -10.44
CA GLU A 335 -32.90 -5.82 -9.26
C GLU A 335 -32.54 -4.38 -9.66
N GLY A 336 -31.67 -4.20 -10.66
CA GLY A 336 -31.28 -2.88 -11.16
C GLY A 336 -32.47 -2.08 -11.72
N LEU A 337 -33.36 -2.75 -12.47
CA LEU A 337 -34.60 -2.15 -12.96
C LEU A 337 -35.56 -1.81 -11.82
N GLN A 338 -35.71 -2.69 -10.83
CA GLN A 338 -36.55 -2.44 -9.66
C GLN A 338 -36.04 -1.22 -8.87
N ILE A 339 -34.74 -1.13 -8.65
CA ILE A 339 -34.09 -0.01 -7.94
C ILE A 339 -34.28 1.29 -8.72
N PHE A 340 -34.08 1.28 -10.05
CA PHE A 340 -34.31 2.45 -10.90
C PHE A 340 -35.77 2.93 -10.85
N HIS A 341 -36.76 2.02 -10.90
CA HIS A 341 -38.16 2.40 -10.76
C HIS A 341 -38.50 2.95 -9.37
N SER A 342 -37.94 2.35 -8.31
CA SER A 342 -38.17 2.78 -6.92
C SER A 342 -37.74 4.23 -6.66
N MET A 343 -36.71 4.70 -7.38
CA MET A 343 -36.21 6.08 -7.29
C MET A 343 -37.32 7.13 -7.46
N LYS A 344 -38.20 6.92 -8.45
CA LYS A 344 -39.35 7.81 -8.70
C LYS A 344 -40.58 7.43 -7.87
N THR A 345 -40.93 6.15 -7.83
CA THR A 345 -42.21 5.71 -7.25
C THR A 345 -42.23 5.71 -5.72
N VAL A 346 -41.08 5.46 -5.08
CA VAL A 346 -40.95 5.37 -3.62
C VAL A 346 -40.33 6.66 -3.06
N TYR A 347 -39.26 7.17 -3.68
CA TYR A 347 -38.46 8.27 -3.14
C TYR A 347 -38.75 9.63 -3.79
N GLY A 348 -39.56 9.69 -4.86
CA GLY A 348 -39.90 10.93 -5.55
C GLY A 348 -38.70 11.64 -6.19
N ILE A 349 -37.61 10.93 -6.46
CA ILE A 349 -36.42 11.48 -7.09
C ILE A 349 -36.54 11.26 -8.60
N GLU A 350 -36.48 12.34 -9.37
CA GLU A 350 -36.52 12.26 -10.83
C GLU A 350 -35.17 11.75 -11.39
N PRO A 351 -35.17 10.71 -12.25
CA PRO A 351 -33.96 10.20 -12.88
C PRO A 351 -33.20 11.28 -13.67
N LYS A 352 -31.89 11.34 -13.46
CA LYS A 352 -30.94 12.20 -14.20
C LYS A 352 -30.13 11.39 -15.22
N VAL A 353 -29.38 12.08 -16.09
CA VAL A 353 -28.52 11.47 -17.12
C VAL A 353 -27.63 10.34 -16.56
N GLU A 354 -27.08 10.52 -15.37
CA GLU A 354 -26.18 9.55 -14.73
C GLU A 354 -26.91 8.24 -14.43
N HIS A 355 -28.16 8.31 -13.97
CA HIS A 355 -28.98 7.13 -13.67
C HIS A 355 -29.34 6.37 -14.95
N TYR A 356 -29.72 7.10 -16.00
CA TYR A 356 -29.94 6.50 -17.33
C TYR A 356 -28.65 5.89 -17.89
N GLY A 357 -27.50 6.52 -17.67
CA GLY A 357 -26.19 5.99 -18.06
C GLY A 357 -25.90 4.64 -17.41
N CYS A 358 -26.15 4.50 -16.11
CA CYS A 358 -26.01 3.22 -15.40
C CYS A 358 -27.00 2.16 -15.89
N LEU A 359 -28.24 2.56 -16.21
CA LEU A 359 -29.26 1.65 -16.73
C LEU A 359 -28.91 1.15 -18.16
N VAL A 360 -28.40 2.04 -19.01
CA VAL A 360 -27.90 1.69 -20.36
C VAL A 360 -26.69 0.76 -20.26
N ASP A 361 -25.77 1.00 -19.34
CA ASP A 361 -24.63 0.10 -19.09
C ASP A 361 -25.10 -1.29 -18.61
N LEU A 362 -26.07 -1.35 -17.69
CA LEU A 362 -26.65 -2.61 -17.19
C LEU A 362 -27.31 -3.43 -18.32
N LEU A 363 -28.20 -2.81 -19.10
CA LEU A 363 -28.88 -3.47 -20.21
C LEU A 363 -27.90 -3.85 -21.32
N GLY A 364 -26.99 -2.95 -21.65
CA GLY A 364 -25.98 -3.14 -22.69
C GLY A 364 -25.03 -4.30 -22.39
N ARG A 365 -24.47 -4.36 -21.18
CA ARG A 365 -23.60 -5.49 -20.77
C ARG A 365 -24.33 -6.82 -20.76
N SER A 366 -25.63 -6.80 -20.43
CA SER A 366 -26.49 -8.00 -20.41
C SER A 366 -26.98 -8.45 -21.79
N GLY A 367 -26.54 -7.78 -22.87
CA GLY A 367 -26.88 -8.12 -24.26
C GLY A 367 -28.23 -7.59 -24.73
N LYS A 368 -28.94 -6.82 -23.90
CA LYS A 368 -30.24 -6.23 -24.21
C LYS A 368 -30.08 -4.87 -24.92
N LEU A 369 -29.37 -4.87 -26.06
CA LEU A 369 -29.01 -3.64 -26.77
C LEU A 369 -30.22 -2.89 -27.34
N GLU A 370 -31.26 -3.60 -27.77
CA GLU A 370 -32.55 -3.02 -28.16
C GLU A 370 -33.19 -2.22 -27.02
N GLU A 371 -33.30 -2.83 -25.83
CA GLU A 371 -33.89 -2.20 -24.64
C GLU A 371 -33.04 -1.00 -24.19
N ALA A 372 -31.71 -1.13 -24.26
CA ALA A 372 -30.79 -0.04 -23.97
C ALA A 372 -30.98 1.14 -24.93
N GLU A 373 -31.08 0.89 -26.24
CA GLU A 373 -31.34 1.92 -27.25
C GLU A 373 -32.71 2.60 -27.04
N GLU A 374 -33.74 1.80 -26.73
CA GLU A 374 -35.08 2.30 -26.42
C GLU A 374 -35.07 3.20 -25.17
N CYS A 375 -34.29 2.83 -24.15
CA CYS A 375 -34.06 3.64 -22.95
C CYS A 375 -33.47 5.02 -23.31
N ILE A 376 -32.46 5.04 -24.18
CA ILE A 376 -31.84 6.29 -24.69
C ILE A 376 -32.84 7.14 -25.47
N LYS A 377 -33.77 6.52 -26.22
CA LYS A 377 -34.81 7.25 -26.97
C LYS A 377 -35.89 7.83 -26.05
N LYS A 378 -36.21 7.16 -24.94
CA LYS A 378 -37.29 7.52 -24.00
C LYS A 378 -36.88 8.50 -22.90
N MET A 379 -35.58 8.70 -22.66
CA MET A 379 -35.12 9.58 -21.58
C MET A 379 -35.54 11.05 -21.82
N PRO A 380 -35.96 11.79 -20.77
CA PRO A 380 -36.53 13.14 -20.92
C PRO A 380 -35.47 14.24 -21.13
N MET A 381 -34.19 13.89 -21.17
CA MET A 381 -33.07 14.81 -21.33
C MET A 381 -32.11 14.33 -22.43
N LYS A 382 -31.25 15.21 -22.94
CA LYS A 382 -30.29 14.82 -23.99
C LYS A 382 -29.23 13.88 -23.42
N PRO A 383 -28.90 12.76 -24.11
CA PRO A 383 -27.82 11.89 -23.68
C PRO A 383 -26.46 12.59 -23.80
N ASN A 384 -25.58 12.37 -22.82
CA ASN A 384 -24.23 12.92 -22.82
C ASN A 384 -23.21 11.94 -23.41
N ALA A 385 -21.95 12.39 -23.56
CA ALA A 385 -20.90 11.57 -24.15
C ALA A 385 -20.61 10.29 -23.34
N THR A 386 -20.64 10.35 -22.00
CA THR A 386 -20.42 9.18 -21.15
C THR A 386 -21.43 8.06 -21.42
N LEU A 387 -22.72 8.41 -21.52
CA LEU A 387 -23.78 7.44 -21.81
C LEU A 387 -23.63 6.81 -23.19
N TRP A 388 -23.37 7.61 -24.23
CA TRP A 388 -23.13 7.08 -25.58
C TRP A 388 -21.88 6.22 -25.65
N ARG A 389 -20.86 6.51 -24.83
CA ARG A 389 -19.64 5.69 -24.73
C ARG A 389 -19.91 4.34 -24.06
N SER A 390 -20.74 4.30 -23.02
CA SER A 390 -21.18 3.02 -22.41
C SER A 390 -21.98 2.18 -23.42
N PHE A 391 -22.84 2.81 -24.21
CA PHE A 391 -23.60 2.12 -25.26
C PHE A 391 -22.69 1.62 -26.40
N LEU A 392 -21.73 2.42 -26.86
CA LEU A 392 -20.73 2.02 -27.85
C LEU A 392 -19.86 0.85 -27.34
N GLY A 393 -19.44 0.89 -26.07
CA GLY A 393 -18.69 -0.19 -25.45
C GLY A 393 -19.50 -1.49 -25.37
N SER A 394 -20.80 -1.40 -25.05
CA SER A 394 -21.70 -2.55 -25.04
C SER A 394 -21.91 -3.12 -26.45
N ALA A 395 -22.11 -2.27 -27.45
CA ALA A 395 -22.19 -2.67 -28.85
C ALA A 395 -20.90 -3.36 -29.31
N GLN A 396 -19.73 -2.90 -28.85
CA GLN A 396 -18.45 -3.56 -29.11
C GLN A 396 -18.37 -4.95 -28.48
N ILE A 397 -18.77 -5.10 -27.21
CA ILE A 397 -18.73 -6.38 -26.49
C ILE A 397 -19.57 -7.44 -27.22
N HIS A 398 -20.74 -7.05 -27.75
CA HIS A 398 -21.67 -7.97 -28.43
C HIS A 398 -21.52 -8.01 -29.95
N GLY A 399 -20.59 -7.22 -30.52
CA GLY A 399 -20.35 -7.17 -31.97
C GLY A 399 -21.48 -6.54 -32.80
N ASP A 400 -22.34 -5.71 -32.18
CA ASP A 400 -23.45 -5.03 -32.86
C ASP A 400 -22.94 -3.79 -33.62
N LEU A 401 -22.70 -3.97 -34.91
CA LEU A 401 -22.13 -2.93 -35.75
C LEU A 401 -23.09 -1.76 -36.00
N GLU A 402 -24.38 -2.04 -36.18
CA GLU A 402 -25.39 -1.02 -36.49
C GLU A 402 -25.50 -0.01 -35.34
N ARG A 403 -25.64 -0.51 -34.12
CA ARG A 403 -25.72 0.34 -32.93
C ARG A 403 -24.39 1.00 -32.59
N GLY A 404 -23.27 0.32 -32.87
CA GLY A 404 -21.93 0.89 -32.73
C GLY A 404 -21.71 2.14 -33.62
N GLU A 405 -22.12 2.07 -34.89
CA GLU A 405 -22.03 3.21 -35.82
C GLU A 405 -22.95 4.37 -35.39
N ILE A 406 -24.17 4.08 -34.93
CA ILE A 406 -25.09 5.08 -34.38
C ILE A 406 -24.47 5.78 -33.16
N ALA A 407 -23.95 5.01 -32.21
CA ALA A 407 -23.36 5.54 -30.99
C ALA A 407 -22.14 6.43 -31.28
N LEU A 408 -21.26 6.02 -32.21
CA LEU A 408 -20.13 6.86 -32.60
C LEU A 408 -20.59 8.17 -33.25
N LYS A 409 -21.56 8.12 -34.17
CA LYS A 409 -22.04 9.33 -34.83
C LYS A 409 -22.53 10.38 -33.82
N GLN A 410 -23.20 9.93 -32.76
CA GLN A 410 -23.63 10.80 -31.67
C GLN A 410 -22.44 11.32 -30.85
N LEU A 411 -21.46 10.47 -30.53
CA LEU A 411 -20.23 10.85 -29.81
C LEU A 411 -19.40 11.89 -30.56
N LEU A 412 -19.25 11.76 -31.88
CA LEU A 412 -18.51 12.71 -32.70
C LEU A 412 -19.20 14.09 -32.74
N GLY A 413 -20.52 14.13 -32.62
CA GLY A 413 -21.26 15.38 -32.48
C GLY A 413 -21.07 16.07 -31.12
N LEU A 414 -20.61 15.34 -30.09
CA LEU A 414 -20.44 15.84 -28.72
C LEU A 414 -18.96 16.11 -28.37
N GLU A 415 -18.07 15.16 -28.67
CA GLU A 415 -16.66 15.16 -28.28
C GLU A 415 -15.79 14.59 -29.41
N PHE A 416 -15.66 15.34 -30.51
CA PHE A 416 -14.83 14.92 -31.64
C PHE A 416 -13.33 14.83 -31.29
N GLU A 417 -12.87 15.48 -30.22
CA GLU A 417 -11.44 15.48 -29.85
C GLU A 417 -11.02 14.23 -29.07
N ASN A 418 -11.98 13.40 -28.62
CA ASN A 418 -11.71 12.27 -27.75
C ASN A 418 -11.28 11.03 -28.56
N SER A 419 -9.98 10.71 -28.49
CA SER A 419 -9.38 9.60 -29.23
C SER A 419 -9.99 8.22 -28.90
N GLY A 420 -10.52 8.03 -27.69
CA GLY A 420 -11.12 6.78 -27.25
C GLY A 420 -12.37 6.39 -28.06
N ASN A 421 -13.16 7.37 -28.49
CA ASN A 421 -14.38 7.14 -29.26
C ASN A 421 -14.06 6.46 -30.61
N TYR A 422 -13.03 6.95 -31.31
CA TYR A 422 -12.57 6.39 -32.59
C TYR A 422 -11.94 5.00 -32.43
N VAL A 423 -11.20 4.78 -31.34
CA VAL A 423 -10.55 3.49 -31.06
C VAL A 423 -11.60 2.40 -30.82
N LEU A 424 -12.68 2.69 -30.09
CA LEU A 424 -13.76 1.73 -29.83
C LEU A 424 -14.41 1.27 -31.14
N LEU A 425 -14.79 2.19 -32.05
CA LEU A 425 -15.37 1.79 -33.34
C LEU A 425 -14.36 1.07 -34.25
N SER A 426 -13.10 1.52 -34.27
CA SER A 426 -12.03 0.84 -35.01
C SER A 426 -11.87 -0.62 -34.56
N ASN A 427 -12.08 -0.92 -33.27
CA ASN A 427 -12.03 -2.28 -32.75
C ASN A 427 -13.25 -3.11 -33.19
N ILE A 428 -14.45 -2.51 -33.27
CA ILE A 428 -15.64 -3.17 -33.82
C ILE A 428 -15.40 -3.56 -35.28
N TYR A 429 -14.94 -2.63 -36.12
CA TYR A 429 -14.63 -2.89 -37.54
C TYR A 429 -13.56 -3.98 -37.71
N ALA A 430 -12.51 -3.95 -36.89
CA ALA A 430 -11.48 -4.99 -36.90
C ALA A 430 -12.07 -6.36 -36.52
N GLY A 431 -12.97 -6.42 -35.52
CA GLY A 431 -13.63 -7.64 -35.07
C GLY A 431 -14.49 -8.32 -36.15
N VAL A 432 -15.05 -7.55 -37.08
CA VAL A 432 -15.82 -8.05 -38.24
C VAL A 432 -15.02 -8.07 -39.55
N ASN A 433 -13.69 -7.98 -39.48
CA ASN A 433 -12.74 -8.00 -40.62
C ASN A 433 -12.94 -6.88 -41.67
N ARG A 434 -13.54 -5.74 -41.31
CA ARG A 434 -13.71 -4.56 -42.18
C ARG A 434 -12.49 -3.62 -42.09
N TRP A 435 -11.34 -4.09 -42.57
CA TRP A 435 -10.05 -3.37 -42.47
C TRP A 435 -10.02 -2.03 -43.22
N THR A 436 -10.76 -1.91 -44.32
CA THR A 436 -10.92 -0.65 -45.07
C THR A 436 -11.57 0.44 -44.22
N ASP A 437 -12.54 0.08 -43.37
CA ASP A 437 -13.23 1.04 -42.52
C ASP A 437 -12.43 1.39 -41.25
N VAL A 438 -11.54 0.49 -40.81
CA VAL A 438 -10.48 0.80 -39.83
C VAL A 438 -9.54 1.89 -40.36
N GLU A 439 -9.13 1.77 -41.62
CA GLU A 439 -8.26 2.78 -42.26
C GLU A 439 -8.97 4.13 -42.37
N LYS A 440 -10.21 4.16 -42.85
CA LYS A 440 -11.05 5.38 -42.87
C LYS A 440 -11.22 6.01 -41.48
N THR A 441 -11.39 5.21 -40.43
CA THR A 441 -11.51 5.71 -39.06
C THR A 441 -10.22 6.39 -38.61
N ARG A 442 -9.06 5.86 -39.00
CA ARG A 442 -7.74 6.47 -38.72
C ARG A 442 -7.50 7.73 -39.55
N GLU A 443 -7.95 7.77 -40.79
CA GLU A 443 -7.94 9.00 -41.61
C GLU A 443 -8.81 10.08 -40.96
N LEU A 444 -10.02 9.71 -40.52
CA LEU A 444 -10.92 10.62 -39.80
C LEU A 444 -10.30 11.17 -38.50
N MET A 445 -9.52 10.37 -37.76
CA MET A 445 -8.75 10.84 -36.60
C MET A 445 -7.68 11.87 -37.00
N LYS A 446 -6.97 11.63 -38.12
CA LYS A 446 -5.96 12.57 -38.64
C LYS A 446 -6.58 13.88 -39.09
N ASP A 447 -7.71 13.82 -39.79
CA ASP A 447 -8.45 14.98 -40.26
C ASP A 447 -8.92 15.86 -39.09
N HIS A 448 -9.39 15.23 -38.01
CA HIS A 448 -9.75 15.93 -36.77
C HIS A 448 -8.54 16.31 -35.88
N ARG A 449 -7.30 16.04 -36.31
CA ARG A 449 -6.06 16.28 -35.54
C ARG A 449 -6.06 15.60 -34.16
N VAL A 450 -6.76 14.48 -34.04
CA VAL A 450 -6.85 13.70 -32.81
C VAL A 450 -5.73 12.68 -32.78
N ASN A 451 -4.80 12.87 -31.85
CA ASN A 451 -3.77 11.87 -31.57
C ASN A 451 -4.31 10.82 -30.62
N LYS A 452 -3.94 9.55 -30.82
CA LYS A 452 -4.20 8.49 -29.84
C LYS A 452 -3.53 8.88 -28.52
N SER A 453 -4.33 9.17 -27.51
CA SER A 453 -3.84 9.40 -26.16
C SER A 453 -3.19 8.08 -25.68
N PRO A 454 -1.92 8.08 -25.27
CA PRO A 454 -1.36 6.93 -24.57
C PRO A 454 -2.22 6.66 -23.34
N GLY A 455 -2.71 5.44 -23.15
CA GLY A 455 -3.36 5.08 -21.90
C GLY A 455 -2.35 5.23 -20.77
N ILE A 456 -2.62 6.12 -19.82
CA ILE A 456 -1.82 6.24 -18.60
C ILE A 456 -2.57 5.48 -17.51
N THR A 457 -2.11 4.27 -17.22
CA THR A 457 -2.45 3.59 -15.96
C THR A 457 -1.40 3.96 -14.93
N ALA A 458 -1.78 4.75 -13.93
CA ALA A 458 -1.10 4.69 -12.64
C ALA A 458 -1.63 3.45 -11.91
N ALA A 459 -1.19 2.28 -12.36
CA ALA A 459 -1.38 1.05 -11.62
C ALA A 459 -0.19 0.90 -10.68
N ILE A 460 -0.44 0.74 -9.38
CA ILE A 460 0.32 -0.30 -8.69
C ILE A 460 -0.08 -1.58 -9.40
N VAL A 461 0.85 -2.16 -10.15
CA VAL A 461 0.68 -3.52 -10.65
C VAL A 461 0.76 -4.46 -9.46
N PHE A 462 -0.40 -4.66 -8.82
CA PHE A 462 -0.92 -6.00 -8.65
C PHE A 462 -1.45 -6.42 -10.03
N SER A 463 -0.92 -7.47 -10.65
CA SER A 463 -1.64 -8.13 -11.74
C SER A 463 -1.04 -9.50 -12.07
N ASP A 464 -1.78 -10.53 -12.50
CA ASP A 464 -3.15 -11.00 -12.23
C ASP A 464 -3.43 -12.13 -13.24
N SER A 465 -4.30 -13.05 -12.82
CA SER A 465 -5.32 -13.76 -13.61
C SER A 465 -5.11 -13.94 -15.13
N PRO A 466 -5.20 -15.17 -15.68
CA PRO A 466 -5.55 -15.33 -17.08
C PRO A 466 -7.07 -15.14 -17.23
N PHE A 467 -7.52 -13.91 -17.46
CA PHE A 467 -8.49 -13.64 -18.53
C PHE A 467 -8.16 -12.31 -19.20
N ARG A 468 -7.86 -12.42 -20.50
CA ARG A 468 -7.35 -11.36 -21.37
C ARG A 468 -8.42 -10.32 -21.70
N SER A 469 -7.95 -9.10 -21.96
CA SER A 469 -8.36 -8.35 -23.15
C SER A 469 -7.17 -7.52 -23.68
N SER A 470 -6.73 -7.81 -24.91
CA SER A 470 -5.69 -7.08 -25.67
C SER A 470 -6.34 -5.91 -26.48
N PRO A 471 -5.63 -4.93 -27.12
CA PRO A 471 -4.18 -4.85 -27.44
C PRO A 471 -3.45 -3.45 -27.37
N LEU A 472 -2.12 -3.50 -27.12
CA LEU A 472 -0.94 -2.89 -27.81
C LEU A 472 -0.89 -1.36 -28.18
N ILE A 473 0.25 -0.66 -28.05
CA ILE A 473 1.40 -0.62 -29.00
C ILE A 473 2.63 0.11 -28.37
N HIS A 474 3.83 -0.45 -28.58
CA HIS A 474 5.19 0.06 -28.27
C HIS A 474 5.70 1.14 -29.25
N ASN A 475 6.59 2.06 -28.82
CA ASN A 475 8.01 2.10 -29.27
C ASN A 475 8.87 3.29 -28.75
N HIS A 476 10.05 2.90 -28.23
CA HIS A 476 11.42 3.46 -28.35
C HIS A 476 11.87 4.87 -27.84
N HIS A 477 12.86 4.79 -26.92
CA HIS A 477 14.18 5.48 -26.88
C HIS A 477 14.47 6.72 -25.98
N VAL A 478 15.46 6.50 -25.07
CA VAL A 478 16.60 7.38 -24.63
C VAL A 478 16.44 8.39 -23.46
N SER A 479 16.90 7.93 -22.27
CA SER A 479 18.05 8.45 -21.46
C SER A 479 17.95 9.65 -20.49
N ARG A 480 18.66 9.45 -19.34
CA ARG A 480 19.44 10.38 -18.45
C ARG A 480 18.87 10.83 -17.08
N TYR A 481 19.42 10.18 -16.04
CA TYR A 481 20.13 10.70 -14.85
C TYR A 481 19.59 11.91 -14.02
N ALA A 482 19.21 11.62 -12.75
CA ALA A 482 19.74 12.09 -11.44
C ALA A 482 19.96 13.62 -11.16
N PRO A 483 20.35 14.08 -9.94
CA PRO A 483 20.39 13.48 -8.58
C PRO A 483 19.92 14.39 -7.40
N GLY A 484 19.74 13.78 -6.21
CA GLY A 484 20.14 14.31 -4.88
C GLY A 484 19.22 15.34 -4.18
N SER A 485 19.21 15.51 -2.86
CA SER A 485 20.03 14.95 -1.76
C SER A 485 19.64 15.59 -0.39
N VAL A 486 19.97 14.90 0.72
CA VAL A 486 20.26 15.42 2.11
C VAL A 486 19.05 15.81 2.98
N SER A 487 19.03 15.71 4.33
CA SER A 487 19.32 14.68 5.36
C SER A 487 19.29 15.36 6.75
N VAL A 488 19.16 14.56 7.84
CA VAL A 488 19.51 14.86 9.27
C VAL A 488 18.52 15.83 9.99
N VAL A 489 18.15 15.75 11.28
CA VAL A 489 18.91 15.55 12.53
C VAL A 489 18.00 15.17 13.72
N SER A 490 18.61 14.46 14.68
CA SER A 490 18.25 14.09 16.06
C SER A 490 17.64 15.17 16.98
N PHE A 491 17.05 14.77 18.13
CA PHE A 491 17.54 15.15 19.48
C PHE A 491 16.85 14.34 20.61
N ASN A 492 17.42 14.45 21.81
CA ASN A 492 17.61 13.40 22.82
C ASN A 492 17.12 13.85 24.23
N ARG A 493 17.07 12.91 25.19
CA ARG A 493 17.03 13.02 26.70
C ARG A 493 15.65 12.98 27.39
N ARG A 494 15.44 12.35 28.57
CA ARG A 494 16.23 11.56 29.57
C ARG A 494 15.18 10.90 30.54
N ALA A 495 15.20 9.60 30.80
CA ALA A 495 15.90 8.85 31.86
C ALA A 495 15.11 8.60 33.18
N SER A 496 14.95 7.31 33.53
CA SER A 496 14.76 6.79 34.89
C SER A 496 15.42 5.40 34.96
N ARG A 497 16.31 5.20 35.95
CA ARG A 497 17.10 3.98 36.17
C ARG A 497 16.44 3.12 37.26
N ARG A 498 16.21 1.84 36.99
CA ARG A 498 16.24 0.75 37.98
C ARG A 498 17.01 -0.43 37.39
N GLY A 499 17.97 -0.95 38.15
CA GLY A 499 18.82 -2.06 37.74
C GLY A 499 18.02 -3.36 37.62
N LEU A 500 18.23 -4.05 36.50
CA LEU A 500 17.84 -5.43 36.28
C LEU A 500 19.09 -6.19 35.86
N ALA A 501 19.38 -7.28 36.57
CA ALA A 501 20.34 -8.29 36.14
C ALA A 501 19.98 -8.76 34.72
N VAL A 502 20.93 -8.72 33.79
CA VAL A 502 20.73 -9.13 32.40
C VAL A 502 20.57 -10.66 32.38
N LYS A 503 19.32 -11.13 32.43
CA LYS A 503 18.96 -12.51 32.08
C LYS A 503 19.03 -12.66 30.56
N SER A 504 19.74 -13.69 30.08
CA SER A 504 19.78 -14.25 28.72
C SER A 504 19.86 -13.26 27.55
N ALA A 505 21.01 -13.22 26.86
CA ALA A 505 21.24 -12.36 25.69
C ALA A 505 20.64 -12.86 24.36
N LEU A 506 20.03 -14.06 24.36
CA LEU A 506 19.43 -14.62 23.16
C LEU A 506 18.07 -13.98 22.87
N ILE A 507 17.75 -13.84 21.59
CA ILE A 507 16.44 -13.34 21.19
C ILE A 507 15.37 -14.41 21.46
N GLU A 508 14.19 -14.00 21.94
CA GLU A 508 13.06 -14.94 22.16
C GLU A 508 12.59 -15.58 20.84
N PRO A 509 12.03 -16.80 20.81
CA PRO A 509 11.37 -17.33 19.62
C PRO A 509 10.08 -16.55 19.29
N ASP A 510 9.64 -16.60 18.02
CA ASP A 510 8.32 -16.07 17.64
C ASP A 510 7.21 -16.85 18.35
N GLY A 511 6.20 -16.14 18.87
CA GLY A 511 5.16 -16.73 19.72
C GLY A 511 5.62 -17.03 21.16
N GLY A 512 6.82 -16.59 21.55
CA GLY A 512 7.35 -16.68 22.91
C GLY A 512 7.97 -18.03 23.29
N LYS A 513 7.82 -19.06 22.46
CA LYS A 513 8.47 -20.37 22.65
C LYS A 513 8.65 -21.10 21.33
N LEU A 514 9.64 -21.99 21.28
CA LEU A 514 9.82 -22.90 20.15
C LEU A 514 8.70 -23.95 20.12
N MET A 515 8.15 -24.18 18.93
CA MET A 515 7.20 -25.24 18.64
C MET A 515 7.95 -26.49 18.18
N ASN A 516 8.24 -27.40 19.11
CA ASN A 516 8.78 -28.72 18.78
C ASN A 516 7.62 -29.67 18.48
N LEU A 517 7.62 -30.23 17.26
CA LEU A 517 6.57 -31.14 16.78
C LEU A 517 7.05 -32.60 16.76
N VAL A 518 8.27 -32.88 17.23
CA VAL A 518 8.75 -34.24 17.45
C VAL A 518 8.07 -34.84 18.68
N VAL A 519 7.52 -36.04 18.53
CA VAL A 519 6.90 -36.80 19.60
C VAL A 519 7.92 -37.12 20.70
N GLU A 520 7.52 -36.81 21.94
CA GLU A 520 8.22 -37.18 23.17
C GLU A 520 8.61 -38.65 23.18
N GLU A 521 9.84 -38.95 23.62
CA GLU A 521 10.41 -40.31 23.55
C GLU A 521 9.52 -41.37 24.21
N SER A 522 8.86 -41.01 25.32
CA SER A 522 7.91 -41.85 26.05
C SER A 522 6.67 -42.27 25.25
N ARG A 523 6.24 -41.44 24.27
CA ARG A 523 5.04 -41.66 23.45
C ARG A 523 5.33 -42.26 22.07
N ARG A 524 6.59 -42.29 21.62
CA ARG A 524 6.96 -42.73 20.26
C ARG A 524 6.47 -44.13 19.90
N ARG A 525 6.60 -45.10 20.83
CA ARG A 525 6.14 -46.48 20.60
C ARG A 525 4.64 -46.56 20.34
N VAL A 526 3.85 -45.75 21.03
CA VAL A 526 2.39 -45.70 20.86
C VAL A 526 2.05 -45.03 19.53
N MET A 527 2.67 -43.88 19.23
CA MET A 527 2.43 -43.15 17.99
C MET A 527 2.88 -43.91 16.74
N LYS A 528 3.96 -44.71 16.81
CA LYS A 528 4.38 -45.59 15.71
C LYS A 528 3.31 -46.63 15.37
N ARG A 529 2.73 -47.29 16.39
CA ARG A 529 1.61 -48.23 16.19
C ARG A 529 0.38 -47.52 15.64
N GLU A 530 0.07 -46.33 16.14
CA GLU A 530 -1.05 -45.54 15.63
C GLU A 530 -0.84 -45.21 14.14
N ALA A 531 0.35 -44.76 13.76
CA ALA A 531 0.69 -44.45 12.37
C ALA A 531 0.53 -45.66 11.43
N GLU A 532 0.75 -46.88 11.92
CA GLU A 532 0.52 -48.12 11.16
C GLU A 532 -0.97 -48.40 10.92
N THR A 533 -1.83 -48.03 11.88
CA THR A 533 -3.29 -48.25 11.82
C THR A 533 -4.05 -47.25 10.95
N VAL A 534 -3.47 -46.08 10.68
CA VAL A 534 -4.06 -45.09 9.77
C VAL A 534 -4.07 -45.65 8.35
N SER A 535 -5.26 -45.77 7.77
CA SER A 535 -5.49 -46.42 6.48
C SER A 535 -4.90 -45.65 5.30
N VAL A 536 -4.79 -44.32 5.41
CA VAL A 536 -4.36 -43.46 4.30
C VAL A 536 -2.93 -42.98 4.52
N ARG A 537 -2.06 -43.32 3.56
CA ARG A 537 -0.63 -43.03 3.59
C ARG A 537 -0.23 -42.10 2.45
N ILE A 538 0.45 -41.01 2.77
CA ILE A 538 0.98 -40.05 1.80
C ILE A 538 2.50 -40.22 1.76
N LYS A 539 3.02 -40.53 0.57
CA LYS A 539 4.45 -40.70 0.33
C LYS A 539 5.09 -39.32 0.20
N LEU A 540 6.08 -39.03 1.04
CA LEU A 540 6.84 -37.79 0.99
C LEU A 540 7.93 -37.87 -0.08
N ASN A 541 8.05 -36.82 -0.89
CA ASN A 541 9.27 -36.60 -1.67
C ASN A 541 10.36 -35.99 -0.78
N ARG A 542 11.55 -35.77 -1.34
CA ARG A 542 12.70 -35.22 -0.61
C ARG A 542 12.42 -33.81 -0.06
N VAL A 543 11.83 -32.93 -0.86
CA VAL A 543 11.50 -31.54 -0.45
C VAL A 543 10.43 -31.55 0.65
N ASP A 544 9.44 -32.44 0.56
CA ASP A 544 8.43 -32.59 1.61
C ASP A 544 9.07 -33.03 2.93
N LEU A 545 10.00 -33.99 2.90
CA LEU A 545 10.73 -34.45 4.08
C LEU A 545 11.59 -33.32 4.70
N GLU A 546 12.19 -32.49 3.87
CA GLU A 546 12.93 -31.30 4.32
C GLU A 546 12.00 -30.27 4.99
N TRP A 547 10.77 -30.07 4.49
CA TRP A 547 9.78 -29.24 5.18
C TRP A 547 9.27 -29.88 6.49
N VAL A 548 9.07 -31.20 6.52
CA VAL A 548 8.76 -31.91 7.77
C VAL A 548 9.87 -31.68 8.80
N HIS A 549 11.13 -31.69 8.38
CA HIS A 549 12.26 -31.40 9.26
C HIS A 549 12.26 -29.94 9.76
N VAL A 550 12.00 -28.97 8.87
CA VAL A 550 11.86 -27.55 9.26
C VAL A 550 10.76 -27.37 10.31
N LEU A 551 9.61 -28.00 10.09
CA LEU A 551 8.47 -27.95 11.01
C LEU A 551 8.77 -28.65 12.34
N SER A 552 9.38 -29.84 12.28
CA SER A 552 9.59 -30.70 13.46
C SER A 552 10.42 -30.01 14.54
N GLU A 553 11.45 -29.27 14.16
CA GLU A 553 12.37 -28.63 15.08
C GLU A 553 11.97 -27.19 15.47
N GLY A 554 10.87 -26.68 14.93
CA GLY A 554 10.35 -25.35 15.30
C GLY A 554 11.04 -24.18 14.60
N TRP A 555 11.70 -24.39 13.47
CA TRP A 555 12.22 -23.29 12.64
C TRP A 555 11.10 -22.33 12.19
N ALA A 556 9.90 -22.87 11.96
CA ALA A 556 8.70 -22.14 11.57
C ALA A 556 7.78 -21.74 12.75
N SER A 557 8.28 -21.73 13.98
CA SER A 557 7.49 -21.34 15.16
C SER A 557 6.74 -20.02 14.92
N PRO A 558 5.43 -19.91 15.28
CA PRO A 558 4.66 -20.88 16.08
C PRO A 558 3.78 -21.87 15.27
N LEU A 559 4.10 -22.13 14.01
CA LEU A 559 3.31 -23.03 13.16
C LEU A 559 3.23 -24.46 13.75
N LYS A 560 2.05 -25.08 13.73
CA LYS A 560 1.77 -26.40 14.33
C LYS A 560 1.88 -27.58 13.35
N GLY A 561 2.07 -27.30 12.07
CA GLY A 561 2.20 -28.31 11.02
C GLY A 561 2.19 -27.67 9.63
N PHE A 562 1.72 -28.40 8.61
CA PHE A 562 1.56 -27.80 7.28
C PHE A 562 0.42 -26.78 7.30
N MET A 563 0.62 -25.67 6.60
CA MET A 563 -0.29 -24.53 6.66
C MET A 563 -1.71 -24.91 6.26
N ARG A 564 -2.66 -24.53 7.12
CA ARG A 564 -4.09 -24.44 6.80
C ARG A 564 -4.36 -23.34 5.77
N GLN A 565 -5.54 -23.31 5.18
CA GLN A 565 -5.85 -22.34 4.12
C GLN A 565 -5.68 -20.89 4.61
N SER A 566 -6.09 -20.60 5.85
CA SER A 566 -5.95 -19.26 6.45
C SER A 566 -4.48 -18.83 6.58
N GLU A 567 -3.59 -19.73 7.05
CA GLU A 567 -2.17 -19.45 7.22
C GLU A 567 -1.48 -19.29 5.86
N PHE A 568 -1.86 -20.11 4.88
CA PHE A 568 -1.39 -20.02 3.49
C PHE A 568 -1.75 -18.67 2.86
N LEU A 569 -3.00 -18.22 2.99
CA LEU A 569 -3.44 -16.94 2.46
C LEU A 569 -2.74 -15.77 3.17
N GLN A 570 -2.66 -15.80 4.50
CA GLN A 570 -1.96 -14.74 5.25
C GLN A 570 -0.48 -14.63 4.84
N THR A 571 0.18 -15.77 4.69
CA THR A 571 1.57 -15.85 4.20
C THR A 571 1.72 -15.23 2.81
N LEU A 572 0.87 -15.62 1.85
CA LEU A 572 0.94 -15.12 0.48
C LEU A 572 0.65 -13.63 0.35
N HIS A 573 -0.29 -13.10 1.14
CA HIS A 573 -0.74 -11.72 1.00
C HIS A 573 -0.02 -10.72 1.92
N PHE A 574 0.40 -11.16 3.10
CA PHE A 574 0.90 -10.25 4.14
C PHE A 574 2.33 -10.56 4.60
N ASN A 575 2.94 -11.63 4.09
CA ASN A 575 4.24 -12.13 4.57
C ASN A 575 4.30 -12.34 6.09
N SER A 576 3.14 -12.53 6.71
CA SER A 576 2.95 -12.61 8.15
C SER A 576 1.60 -13.22 8.46
N PHE A 577 1.43 -13.76 9.66
CA PHE A 577 0.11 -14.11 10.17
C PHE A 577 -0.07 -13.62 11.60
N ARG A 578 -1.33 -13.39 11.98
CA ARG A 578 -1.71 -12.86 13.29
C ARG A 578 -1.91 -14.01 14.28
N LEU A 579 -1.33 -13.88 15.47
CA LEU A 579 -1.54 -14.81 16.58
C LEU A 579 -2.83 -14.48 17.34
N GLU A 580 -3.30 -15.41 18.18
CA GLU A 580 -4.52 -15.26 18.99
C GLU A 580 -4.47 -14.03 19.92
N ASP A 581 -3.28 -13.63 20.37
CA ASP A 581 -3.07 -12.44 21.21
C ASP A 581 -3.05 -11.12 20.42
N GLY A 582 -3.28 -11.18 19.11
CA GLY A 582 -3.28 -10.04 18.19
C GLY A 582 -1.89 -9.62 17.71
N SER A 583 -0.81 -10.23 18.20
CA SER A 583 0.55 -9.97 17.70
C SER A 583 0.75 -10.55 16.30
N VAL A 584 1.76 -10.05 15.58
CA VAL A 584 2.05 -10.46 14.20
C VAL A 584 3.42 -11.12 14.18
N VAL A 585 3.50 -12.29 13.58
CA VAL A 585 4.78 -12.97 13.32
C VAL A 585 5.08 -12.95 11.84
N ASN A 586 6.36 -12.76 11.49
CA ASN A 586 6.78 -12.87 10.11
C ASN A 586 6.60 -14.32 9.63
N MET A 587 6.07 -14.49 8.42
CA MET A 587 5.97 -15.76 7.72
C MET A 587 5.76 -15.49 6.24
N SER A 588 6.85 -15.46 5.47
CA SER A 588 6.84 -15.00 4.07
C SER A 588 6.78 -16.11 3.02
N VAL A 589 7.00 -17.37 3.41
CA VAL A 589 7.05 -18.50 2.48
C VAL A 589 5.99 -19.56 2.81
N PRO A 590 5.21 -20.04 1.83
CA PRO A 590 4.23 -21.10 2.06
C PRO A 590 4.88 -22.44 2.42
N ILE A 591 4.63 -22.94 3.63
CA ILE A 591 5.06 -24.27 4.10
C ILE A 591 3.85 -25.22 4.04
N VAL A 592 3.71 -25.90 2.90
CA VAL A 592 2.51 -26.67 2.54
C VAL A 592 2.88 -28.04 2.00
N LEU A 593 1.99 -29.01 2.16
CA LEU A 593 2.10 -30.34 1.55
C LEU A 593 1.07 -30.44 0.42
N ALA A 594 1.51 -30.81 -0.79
CA ALA A 594 0.64 -30.95 -1.94
C ALA A 594 0.22 -32.40 -2.15
N ILE A 595 -1.04 -32.61 -2.55
CA ILE A 595 -1.61 -33.92 -2.86
C ILE A 595 -2.37 -33.92 -4.18
N ASP A 596 -2.33 -35.04 -4.89
CA ASP A 596 -3.07 -35.25 -6.14
C ASP A 596 -4.56 -35.59 -5.90
N ASP A 597 -5.32 -35.64 -6.99
CA ASP A 597 -6.77 -35.92 -6.95
C ASP A 597 -7.07 -37.33 -6.39
N ASP A 598 -6.22 -38.32 -6.70
CA ASP A 598 -6.37 -39.70 -6.22
C ASP A 598 -6.07 -39.83 -4.72
N GLN A 599 -5.06 -39.11 -4.23
CA GLN A 599 -4.73 -38.98 -2.82
C GLN A 599 -5.87 -38.31 -2.07
N LYS A 600 -6.40 -37.19 -2.57
CA LYS A 600 -7.58 -36.55 -1.98
C LYS A 600 -8.77 -37.50 -1.92
N PHE A 601 -9.04 -38.23 -3.00
CA PHE A 601 -10.13 -39.21 -3.04
C PHE A 601 -9.94 -40.33 -2.02
N ARG A 602 -8.71 -40.88 -1.89
CA ARG A 602 -8.39 -41.92 -0.91
C ARG A 602 -8.47 -41.43 0.54
N ILE A 603 -8.20 -40.15 0.79
CA ILE A 603 -8.36 -39.55 2.12
C ILE A 603 -9.84 -39.53 2.53
N GLY A 604 -10.73 -39.17 1.60
CA GLY A 604 -12.17 -39.10 1.86
C GLY A 604 -12.49 -38.24 3.08
N ASP A 605 -13.28 -38.78 4.01
CA ASP A 605 -13.67 -38.12 5.26
C ASP A 605 -12.71 -38.38 6.42
N SER A 606 -11.55 -39.01 6.17
CA SER A 606 -10.56 -39.23 7.23
C SER A 606 -10.04 -37.91 7.76
N ASN A 607 -10.00 -37.75 9.08
CA ASN A 607 -9.41 -36.57 9.72
C ASN A 607 -7.91 -36.72 10.04
N ARG A 608 -7.26 -37.74 9.50
CA ARG A 608 -5.83 -38.02 9.73
C ARG A 608 -5.20 -38.82 8.61
N VAL A 609 -3.90 -38.61 8.41
CA VAL A 609 -3.07 -39.33 7.43
C VAL A 609 -1.70 -39.64 8.02
N THR A 610 -1.11 -40.75 7.60
CA THR A 610 0.29 -41.06 7.91
C THR A 610 1.19 -40.61 6.77
N LEU A 611 2.20 -39.81 7.08
CA LEU A 611 3.25 -39.42 6.16
C LEU A 611 4.35 -40.48 6.20
N VAL A 612 4.72 -41.03 5.03
CA VAL A 612 5.70 -42.11 4.91
C VAL A 612 6.87 -41.72 4.02
N ASP A 613 8.03 -42.33 4.26
CA ASP A 613 9.22 -42.15 3.43
C ASP A 613 9.11 -42.85 2.06
N SER A 614 10.22 -42.86 1.31
CA SER A 614 10.29 -43.46 -0.01
C SER A 614 10.05 -44.99 -0.02
N VAL A 615 10.27 -45.66 1.11
CA VAL A 615 10.19 -47.12 1.31
C VAL A 615 8.91 -47.54 2.07
N GLY A 616 8.13 -46.57 2.54
CA GLY A 616 6.85 -46.78 3.22
C GLY A 616 6.90 -46.76 4.74
N ASN A 617 8.05 -46.40 5.35
CA ASN A 617 8.16 -46.29 6.80
C ASN A 617 7.43 -45.02 7.30
N PRO A 618 6.66 -45.11 8.40
CA PRO A 618 6.02 -43.94 9.00
C PRO A 618 7.04 -42.90 9.50
N ILE A 619 6.85 -41.64 9.09
CA ILE A 619 7.67 -40.49 9.50
C ILE A 619 6.89 -39.58 10.43
N ALA A 620 5.63 -39.29 10.10
CA ALA A 620 4.78 -38.39 10.87
C ALA A 620 3.30 -38.74 10.70
N ILE A 621 2.48 -38.24 11.62
CA ILE A 621 1.03 -38.24 11.51
C ILE A 621 0.59 -36.79 11.33
N LEU A 622 -0.29 -36.54 10.37
CA LEU A 622 -0.98 -35.27 10.23
C LEU A 622 -2.43 -35.46 10.68
N THR A 623 -2.87 -34.70 11.68
CA THR A 623 -4.20 -34.78 12.28
C THR A 623 -4.98 -33.48 12.09
N ASP A 624 -6.29 -33.55 12.28
CA ASP A 624 -7.19 -32.41 12.12
C ASP A 624 -7.03 -31.77 10.73
N ILE A 625 -7.05 -32.59 9.69
CA ILE A 625 -6.59 -32.18 8.37
C ILE A 625 -7.60 -31.28 7.67
N GLU A 626 -7.09 -30.38 6.84
CA GLU A 626 -7.86 -29.52 5.95
C GLU A 626 -7.28 -29.62 4.55
N ILE A 627 -8.12 -29.97 3.56
CA ILE A 627 -7.72 -30.05 2.16
C ILE A 627 -8.33 -28.89 1.37
N TYR A 628 -7.49 -28.08 0.75
CA TYR A 628 -7.90 -26.89 -0.01
C TYR A 628 -7.18 -26.83 -1.36
N LYS A 629 -7.64 -25.94 -2.25
CA LYS A 629 -7.08 -25.83 -3.61
C LYS A 629 -5.63 -25.37 -3.56
N HIS A 630 -4.82 -25.86 -4.50
CA HIS A 630 -3.46 -25.37 -4.75
C HIS A 630 -3.46 -24.41 -5.95
N PRO A 631 -3.63 -23.09 -5.74
CA PRO A 631 -3.59 -22.12 -6.84
C PRO A 631 -2.13 -21.90 -7.28
N LYS A 632 -1.56 -22.84 -8.03
CA LYS A 632 -0.12 -22.91 -8.35
C LYS A 632 0.41 -21.63 -8.98
N GLU A 633 -0.26 -21.13 -10.02
CA GLU A 633 0.18 -19.92 -10.73
C GLU A 633 0.19 -18.70 -9.79
N GLU A 634 -0.88 -18.49 -9.02
CA GLU A 634 -0.98 -17.40 -8.04
C GLU A 634 0.07 -17.53 -6.93
N ARG A 635 0.24 -18.75 -6.37
CA ARG A 635 1.26 -19.04 -5.35
C ARG A 635 2.64 -18.68 -5.87
N ILE A 636 2.96 -19.10 -7.09
CA ILE A 636 4.25 -18.81 -7.73
C ILE A 636 4.41 -17.30 -7.94
N ALA A 637 3.39 -16.65 -8.52
CA ALA A 637 3.40 -15.21 -8.79
C ALA A 637 3.64 -14.38 -7.52
N ARG A 638 2.91 -14.67 -6.44
CA ARG A 638 3.01 -13.91 -5.18
C ARG A 638 4.29 -14.20 -4.40
N THR A 639 4.79 -15.44 -4.44
CA THR A 639 6.01 -15.80 -3.70
C THR A 639 7.26 -15.32 -4.42
N TRP A 640 7.35 -15.48 -5.75
CA TRP A 640 8.54 -15.15 -6.55
C TRP A 640 8.47 -13.81 -7.28
N GLY A 641 7.30 -13.17 -7.39
CA GLY A 641 7.11 -11.96 -8.21
C GLY A 641 7.17 -12.22 -9.73
N THR A 642 7.10 -13.49 -10.15
CA THR A 642 7.06 -13.92 -11.56
C THR A 642 6.50 -15.34 -11.64
N THR A 643 5.96 -15.73 -12.79
CA THR A 643 5.54 -17.11 -13.11
C THR A 643 6.41 -17.74 -14.21
N ALA A 644 7.60 -17.18 -14.45
CA ALA A 644 8.53 -17.66 -15.46
C ALA A 644 8.82 -19.17 -15.30
N ARG A 645 8.80 -19.90 -16.41
CA ARG A 645 9.25 -21.30 -16.44
C ARG A 645 10.74 -21.38 -16.13
N GLY A 646 11.17 -22.48 -15.51
CA GLY A 646 12.56 -22.71 -15.15
C GLY A 646 12.99 -22.08 -13.81
N LEU A 647 12.04 -21.59 -13.00
CA LEU A 647 12.29 -21.32 -11.58
C LEU A 647 12.59 -22.66 -10.87
N PRO A 648 13.82 -22.91 -10.35
CA PRO A 648 14.24 -24.25 -9.95
C PRO A 648 13.33 -24.90 -8.89
N TYR A 649 12.96 -24.15 -7.86
CA TYR A 649 12.10 -24.67 -6.80
C TYR A 649 10.65 -24.87 -7.27
N ALA A 650 10.13 -23.95 -8.09
CA ALA A 650 8.78 -24.09 -8.61
C ALA A 650 8.66 -25.33 -9.50
N GLU A 651 9.63 -25.59 -10.37
CA GLU A 651 9.66 -26.79 -11.22
C GLU A 651 9.81 -28.09 -10.43
N GLU A 652 10.59 -28.08 -9.35
CA GLU A 652 10.81 -29.24 -8.48
C GLU A 652 9.58 -29.56 -7.64
N ALA A 653 8.99 -28.55 -7.00
CA ALA A 653 8.06 -28.76 -5.88
C ALA A 653 6.63 -28.22 -6.10
N ILE A 654 6.36 -27.46 -7.17
CA ILE A 654 5.05 -26.81 -7.39
C ILE A 654 4.41 -27.19 -8.72
N THR A 655 5.13 -27.00 -9.84
CA THR A 655 4.60 -27.21 -11.19
C THR A 655 4.05 -28.62 -11.37
N LYS A 656 4.81 -29.62 -10.92
CA LYS A 656 4.48 -31.05 -11.02
C LYS A 656 3.69 -31.59 -9.82
N ALA A 657 3.45 -30.78 -8.80
CA ALA A 657 2.74 -31.20 -7.60
C ALA A 657 1.25 -31.43 -7.88
N GLY A 658 0.53 -32.01 -6.92
CA GLY A 658 -0.93 -32.15 -7.02
C GLY A 658 -1.68 -30.81 -6.95
N ASN A 659 -2.97 -30.84 -7.28
CA ASN A 659 -3.84 -29.65 -7.37
C ASN A 659 -4.48 -29.26 -6.01
N TRP A 660 -4.16 -30.00 -4.95
CA TRP A 660 -4.65 -29.74 -3.61
C TRP A 660 -3.48 -29.56 -2.64
N LEU A 661 -3.72 -28.79 -1.59
CA LEU A 661 -2.86 -28.67 -0.43
C LEU A 661 -3.58 -29.29 0.76
N ILE A 662 -2.80 -29.93 1.64
CA ILE A 662 -3.28 -30.49 2.90
C ILE A 662 -2.55 -29.81 4.06
N GLY A 663 -3.31 -29.14 4.93
CA GLY A 663 -2.86 -28.55 6.19
C GLY A 663 -3.34 -29.38 7.38
N GLY A 664 -2.74 -29.18 8.55
CA GLY A 664 -3.12 -29.88 9.77
C GLY A 664 -2.05 -29.84 10.86
N ASP A 665 -2.37 -30.39 12.02
CA ASP A 665 -1.44 -30.52 13.14
C ASP A 665 -0.47 -31.69 12.88
N LEU A 666 0.83 -31.39 12.87
CA LEU A 666 1.87 -32.36 12.53
C LEU A 666 2.49 -32.95 13.79
N GLN A 667 2.62 -34.27 13.82
CA GLN A 667 3.32 -35.01 14.87
C GLN A 667 4.40 -35.89 14.24
N VAL A 668 5.66 -35.50 14.41
CA VAL A 668 6.80 -36.19 13.80
C VAL A 668 7.30 -37.27 14.74
N LEU A 669 7.37 -38.52 14.29
CA LEU A 669 7.58 -39.67 15.16
C LEU A 669 9.00 -39.68 15.76
N GLU A 670 10.00 -39.31 14.97
CA GLU A 670 11.41 -39.28 15.35
C GLU A 670 12.12 -38.06 14.72
N PRO A 671 13.20 -37.55 15.34
CA PRO A 671 14.04 -36.53 14.71
C PRO A 671 14.52 -36.98 13.33
N ILE A 672 14.44 -36.08 12.34
CA ILE A 672 14.80 -36.40 10.96
C ILE A 672 16.32 -36.56 10.84
N LYS A 673 16.75 -37.64 10.19
CA LYS A 673 18.15 -37.92 9.87
C LYS A 673 18.28 -38.25 8.40
N TYR A 674 19.37 -37.80 7.78
CA TYR A 674 19.65 -38.07 6.36
C TYR A 674 20.70 -39.17 6.17
N ASN A 675 21.47 -39.49 7.22
CA ASN A 675 22.55 -40.49 7.21
C ASN A 675 23.59 -40.25 6.11
N ASP A 676 23.85 -38.98 5.79
CA ASP A 676 24.79 -38.54 4.73
C ASP A 676 26.16 -38.12 5.30
N GLY A 677 26.43 -38.46 6.57
CA GLY A 677 27.64 -38.07 7.30
C GLY A 677 27.62 -36.62 7.82
N LEU A 678 26.54 -35.85 7.59
CA LEU A 678 26.43 -34.45 7.99
C LEU A 678 25.40 -34.19 9.10
N ASP A 679 24.69 -35.22 9.59
CA ASP A 679 23.65 -35.05 10.63
C ASP A 679 24.18 -34.40 11.91
N ARG A 680 25.46 -34.60 12.25
CA ARG A 680 26.12 -33.92 13.38
C ARG A 680 26.11 -32.39 13.30
N PHE A 681 25.96 -31.83 12.10
CA PHE A 681 25.87 -30.40 11.86
C PHE A 681 24.43 -29.90 11.78
N ARG A 682 23.42 -30.78 11.71
CA ARG A 682 22.00 -30.39 11.67
C ARG A 682 21.50 -30.17 13.09
N LEU A 683 21.90 -29.04 13.68
CA LEU A 683 21.47 -28.66 15.02
C LEU A 683 20.11 -27.96 14.95
N SER A 684 19.16 -28.45 15.72
CA SER A 684 17.85 -27.82 15.91
C SER A 684 17.97 -26.43 16.54
N PRO A 685 16.95 -25.55 16.43
CA PRO A 685 16.89 -24.27 17.11
C PRO A 685 17.11 -24.40 18.63
N SER A 686 16.59 -25.45 19.27
CA SER A 686 16.81 -25.71 20.69
C SER A 686 18.27 -26.02 21.00
N GLN A 687 18.90 -26.91 20.23
CA GLN A 687 20.33 -27.27 20.39
C GLN A 687 21.26 -26.07 20.09
N LEU A 688 20.92 -25.23 19.12
CA LEU A 688 21.66 -24.00 18.84
C LEU A 688 21.60 -23.03 20.02
N ARG A 689 20.41 -22.82 20.60
CA ARG A 689 20.26 -21.98 21.79
C ARG A 689 21.06 -22.52 22.97
N GLU A 690 21.02 -23.83 23.22
CA GLU A 690 21.83 -24.49 24.25
C GLU A 690 23.33 -24.27 24.00
N GLU A 691 23.78 -24.41 22.76
CA GLU A 691 25.18 -24.18 22.38
C GLU A 691 25.62 -22.73 22.59
N PHE A 692 24.78 -21.74 22.26
CA PHE A 692 25.08 -20.33 22.52
C PHE A 692 25.15 -20.01 24.02
N ILE A 693 24.24 -20.59 24.81
CA ILE A 693 24.26 -20.46 26.28
C ILE A 693 25.53 -21.10 26.85
N ARG A 694 25.88 -22.32 26.38
CA ARG A 694 27.09 -23.04 26.80
C ARG A 694 28.37 -22.25 26.51
N ARG A 695 28.42 -21.54 25.39
CA ARG A 695 29.54 -20.65 25.03
C ARG A 695 29.52 -19.31 25.75
N GLY A 696 28.49 -19.00 26.55
CA GLY A 696 28.35 -17.70 27.20
C GLY A 696 28.24 -16.55 26.19
N ALA A 697 27.54 -16.77 25.08
CA ALA A 697 27.35 -15.76 24.05
C ALA A 697 26.48 -14.61 24.58
N ASP A 698 26.95 -13.36 24.44
CA ASP A 698 26.17 -12.16 24.75
C ASP A 698 25.64 -11.43 23.51
N ALA A 699 26.05 -11.88 22.32
CA ALA A 699 25.40 -11.61 21.05
C ALA A 699 25.58 -12.77 20.10
N VAL A 700 24.59 -13.05 19.26
CA VAL A 700 24.63 -14.07 18.22
C VAL A 700 24.26 -13.43 16.89
N PHE A 701 25.21 -13.41 15.96
CA PHE A 701 24.99 -12.85 14.63
C PHE A 701 24.99 -13.96 13.58
N ALA A 702 23.91 -14.05 12.82
CA ALA A 702 23.73 -15.11 11.83
C ALA A 702 24.21 -14.68 10.45
N PHE A 703 24.88 -15.61 9.77
CA PHE A 703 25.24 -15.50 8.36
C PHE A 703 24.61 -16.66 7.58
N GLN A 704 23.54 -16.35 6.84
CA GLN A 704 22.91 -17.26 5.89
C GLN A 704 23.77 -17.38 4.63
N LEU A 705 23.95 -18.61 4.14
CA LEU A 705 24.64 -18.87 2.88
C LEU A 705 24.20 -20.16 2.21
N ARG A 706 24.28 -20.18 0.87
CA ARG A 706 24.13 -21.38 0.04
C ARG A 706 25.36 -21.66 -0.83
N ASN A 707 26.35 -20.76 -0.80
CA ASN A 707 27.53 -20.76 -1.65
C ASN A 707 28.81 -20.99 -0.82
N PRO A 708 29.92 -21.41 -1.44
CA PRO A 708 31.24 -21.39 -0.80
C PRO A 708 31.59 -20.03 -0.17
N VAL A 709 32.31 -20.06 0.95
CA VAL A 709 32.76 -18.83 1.64
C VAL A 709 34.02 -18.31 0.98
N HIS A 710 33.94 -17.14 0.36
CA HIS A 710 35.11 -16.35 -0.07
C HIS A 710 35.36 -15.20 0.92
N ASN A 711 36.50 -14.53 0.81
CA ASN A 711 36.93 -13.51 1.77
C ASN A 711 36.03 -12.25 1.78
N GLY A 712 35.15 -12.10 0.80
CA GLY A 712 34.10 -11.08 0.82
C GLY A 712 33.02 -11.40 1.86
N HIS A 713 32.58 -12.66 1.93
CA HIS A 713 31.70 -13.12 3.01
C HIS A 713 32.41 -13.03 4.36
N ALA A 714 33.69 -13.45 4.41
CA ALA A 714 34.50 -13.34 5.62
C ALA A 714 34.58 -11.89 6.12
N LEU A 715 34.83 -10.93 5.22
CA LEU A 715 34.86 -9.51 5.55
C LEU A 715 33.56 -9.06 6.24
N LEU A 716 32.39 -9.43 5.72
CA LEU A 716 31.10 -9.10 6.34
C LEU A 716 30.98 -9.69 7.76
N MET A 717 31.41 -10.94 7.95
CA MET A 717 31.36 -11.63 9.24
C MET A 717 32.35 -11.03 10.26
N THR A 718 33.60 -10.81 9.85
CA THR A 718 34.64 -10.22 10.72
C THR A 718 34.35 -8.76 11.06
N ASP A 719 33.82 -7.99 10.10
CA ASP A 719 33.43 -6.59 10.32
C ASP A 719 32.23 -6.49 11.26
N THR A 720 31.27 -7.41 11.15
CA THR A 720 30.16 -7.54 12.11
C THR A 720 30.67 -7.82 13.52
N ARG A 721 31.55 -8.81 13.69
CA ARG A 721 32.16 -9.11 14.98
C ARG A 721 32.83 -7.86 15.58
N ARG A 722 33.64 -7.16 14.77
CA ARG A 722 34.32 -5.93 15.20
C ARG A 722 33.34 -4.86 15.67
N ARG A 723 32.28 -4.59 14.90
CA ARG A 723 31.23 -3.62 15.28
C ARG A 723 30.54 -4.03 16.58
N LEU A 724 30.25 -5.31 16.79
CA LEU A 724 29.63 -5.77 18.04
C LEU A 724 30.55 -5.59 19.25
N LEU A 725 31.85 -5.86 19.11
CA LEU A 725 32.84 -5.57 20.15
C LEU A 725 32.93 -4.05 20.43
N GLU A 726 32.91 -3.21 19.39
CA GLU A 726 32.85 -1.74 19.50
C GLU A 726 31.57 -1.25 20.19
N MET A 727 30.44 -1.93 19.96
CA MET A 727 29.15 -1.67 20.64
C MET A 727 29.13 -2.11 22.11
N GLY A 728 30.16 -2.83 22.57
CA GLY A 728 30.35 -3.19 23.97
C GLY A 728 30.05 -4.65 24.32
N TYR A 729 29.58 -5.47 23.36
CA TYR A 729 29.46 -6.92 23.54
C TYR A 729 30.84 -7.53 23.79
N LYS A 730 30.92 -8.54 24.65
CA LYS A 730 32.15 -9.17 25.13
C LYS A 730 32.42 -10.50 24.46
N ASN A 731 31.38 -11.24 24.11
CA ASN A 731 31.48 -12.54 23.47
C ASN A 731 30.44 -12.70 22.34
N PRO A 732 30.52 -11.90 21.25
CA PRO A 732 29.73 -12.15 20.06
C PRO A 732 30.05 -13.53 19.50
N VAL A 733 29.06 -14.31 19.08
CA VAL A 733 29.25 -15.62 18.44
C VAL A 733 28.64 -15.59 17.04
N LEU A 734 29.42 -16.01 16.04
CA LEU A 734 28.96 -16.18 14.68
C LEU A 734 28.17 -17.48 14.58
N LEU A 735 26.94 -17.41 14.07
CA LEU A 735 26.24 -18.57 13.54
C LEU A 735 26.48 -18.63 12.02
N LEU A 736 27.47 -19.42 11.60
CA LEU A 736 27.73 -19.71 10.18
C LEU A 736 26.78 -20.84 9.77
N ASN A 737 25.74 -20.51 9.02
CA ASN A 737 24.60 -21.41 8.89
C ASN A 737 24.24 -21.72 7.43
N PRO A 738 25.04 -22.58 6.76
CA PRO A 738 24.76 -23.01 5.41
C PRO A 738 23.41 -23.70 5.29
N LEU A 739 22.65 -23.33 4.25
CA LEU A 739 21.42 -24.03 3.87
C LEU A 739 21.75 -25.42 3.32
N GLY A 740 21.01 -26.45 3.74
CA GLY A 740 21.26 -27.84 3.41
C GLY A 740 20.07 -28.65 2.88
N GLY A 741 18.90 -28.03 2.71
CA GLY A 741 17.82 -28.63 1.92
C GLY A 741 18.09 -28.53 0.41
N PHE A 742 17.03 -28.64 -0.38
CA PHE A 742 17.08 -28.51 -1.83
C PHE A 742 17.83 -27.24 -2.29
N THR A 743 18.72 -27.41 -3.25
CA THR A 743 19.40 -26.35 -3.99
C THR A 743 19.41 -26.72 -5.47
N LYS A 744 19.35 -25.72 -6.36
CA LYS A 744 19.36 -25.93 -7.80
C LYS A 744 20.66 -26.60 -8.28
N ALA A 745 20.58 -27.32 -9.39
CA ALA A 745 21.64 -28.24 -9.84
C ALA A 745 23.02 -27.61 -10.10
N ASP A 746 23.11 -26.32 -10.44
CA ASP A 746 24.41 -25.66 -10.68
C ASP A 746 25.06 -25.04 -9.43
N ASP A 747 24.41 -25.13 -8.26
CA ASP A 747 25.01 -24.75 -6.98
C ASP A 747 25.98 -25.86 -6.50
N VAL A 748 26.97 -25.49 -5.67
CA VAL A 748 27.92 -26.47 -5.13
C VAL A 748 27.20 -27.35 -4.09
N PRO A 749 27.28 -28.69 -4.18
CA PRO A 749 26.59 -29.58 -3.25
C PRO A 749 26.99 -29.33 -1.80
N LEU A 750 26.06 -29.62 -0.88
CA LEU A 750 26.22 -29.35 0.56
C LEU A 750 27.50 -29.98 1.14
N SER A 751 27.80 -31.24 0.82
CA SER A 751 29.00 -31.94 1.32
C SER A 751 30.30 -31.23 0.94
N TRP A 752 30.40 -30.73 -0.28
CA TRP A 752 31.55 -29.95 -0.76
C TRP A 752 31.61 -28.56 -0.11
N ARG A 753 30.47 -27.90 0.09
CA ARG A 753 30.43 -26.62 0.84
C ARG A 753 30.88 -26.79 2.28
N MET A 754 30.42 -27.83 2.98
CA MET A 754 30.83 -28.10 4.36
C MET A 754 32.35 -28.32 4.47
N ARG A 755 32.94 -29.16 3.58
CA ARG A 755 34.40 -29.33 3.52
C ARG A 755 35.13 -28.01 3.25
N GLN A 756 34.58 -27.18 2.36
CA GLN A 756 35.16 -25.87 2.05
C GLN A 756 35.08 -24.91 3.25
N HIS A 757 33.98 -24.92 4.00
CA HIS A 757 33.82 -24.11 5.20
C HIS A 757 34.72 -24.56 6.34
N GLU A 758 34.92 -25.87 6.52
CA GLU A 758 35.90 -26.43 7.46
C GLU A 758 37.31 -25.90 7.15
N LYS A 759 37.71 -25.87 5.87
CA LYS A 759 39.00 -25.30 5.45
C LYS A 759 39.12 -23.79 5.70
N VAL A 760 38.04 -23.03 5.55
CA VAL A 760 38.01 -21.60 5.90
C VAL A 760 38.25 -21.37 7.39
N LEU A 761 37.76 -22.27 8.25
CA LEU A 761 37.96 -22.22 9.70
C LEU A 761 39.37 -22.70 10.09
N GLU A 762 39.86 -23.79 9.50
CA GLU A 762 41.22 -24.29 9.71
C GLU A 762 42.28 -23.26 9.33
N ASP A 763 42.09 -22.53 8.22
CA ASP A 763 42.99 -21.45 7.78
C ASP A 763 42.89 -20.18 8.64
N GLY A 764 41.99 -20.13 9.63
CA GLY A 764 41.82 -19.00 10.54
C GLY A 764 41.20 -17.76 9.89
N VAL A 765 40.60 -17.88 8.69
CA VAL A 765 39.84 -16.78 8.06
C VAL A 765 38.61 -16.42 8.88
N LEU A 766 37.98 -17.43 9.48
CA LEU A 766 36.99 -17.29 10.54
C LEU A 766 37.52 -18.01 11.78
N ASP A 767 37.30 -17.41 12.95
CA ASP A 767 37.76 -17.97 14.22
C ASP A 767 36.84 -19.14 14.67
N PRO A 768 37.35 -20.38 14.80
CA PRO A 768 36.56 -21.54 15.22
C PRO A 768 35.99 -21.44 16.65
N GLU A 769 36.69 -20.76 17.55
CA GLU A 769 36.28 -20.66 18.96
C GLU A 769 35.00 -19.81 19.10
N THR A 770 34.85 -18.83 18.22
CA THR A 770 33.73 -17.88 18.24
C THR A 770 32.76 -18.08 17.07
N THR A 771 32.82 -19.24 16.42
CA THR A 771 31.92 -19.64 15.33
C THR A 771 31.23 -20.97 15.63
N VAL A 772 29.90 -20.99 15.48
CA VAL A 772 29.10 -22.21 15.46
C VAL A 772 28.72 -22.49 14.01
N VAL A 773 29.14 -23.65 13.50
CA VAL A 773 28.75 -24.14 12.17
C VAL A 773 27.58 -25.10 12.33
N SER A 774 26.47 -24.77 11.68
CA SER A 774 25.27 -25.63 11.67
C SER A 774 24.62 -25.61 10.28
N ILE A 775 23.90 -26.66 9.91
CA ILE A 775 23.18 -26.76 8.65
C ILE A 775 21.71 -26.37 8.89
N PHE A 776 21.22 -25.40 8.12
CA PHE A 776 19.82 -25.01 8.11
C PHE A 776 19.04 -25.94 7.16
N PRO A 777 18.04 -26.71 7.63
CA PRO A 777 17.45 -27.80 6.85
C PRO A 777 16.46 -27.36 5.77
N SER A 778 16.11 -26.06 5.69
CA SER A 778 15.13 -25.56 4.73
C SER A 778 15.56 -25.81 3.28
N PRO A 779 14.60 -26.13 2.39
CA PRO A 779 14.76 -25.96 0.95
C PRO A 779 15.08 -24.50 0.59
N MET A 780 15.85 -24.28 -0.47
CA MET A 780 16.11 -22.98 -1.07
C MET A 780 15.08 -22.70 -2.17
N LEU A 781 14.32 -21.61 -2.03
CA LEU A 781 13.28 -21.24 -2.99
C LEU A 781 13.83 -20.39 -4.15
N TYR A 782 14.89 -19.64 -3.88
CA TYR A 782 15.41 -18.57 -4.74
C TYR A 782 14.38 -17.44 -4.93
N ALA A 783 13.63 -17.10 -3.87
CA ALA A 783 12.56 -16.11 -3.88
C ALA A 783 12.96 -14.73 -3.30
N GLY A 784 14.27 -14.43 -3.27
CA GLY A 784 14.78 -13.07 -3.06
C GLY A 784 14.24 -12.35 -1.80
N PRO A 785 13.64 -11.14 -1.94
CA PRO A 785 13.10 -10.38 -0.81
C PRO A 785 12.00 -11.10 0.00
N THR A 786 11.25 -12.01 -0.63
CA THR A 786 10.27 -12.85 0.08
C THR A 786 11.01 -13.87 0.96
N GLU A 787 11.99 -14.57 0.39
CA GLU A 787 12.69 -15.65 1.09
C GLU A 787 13.68 -15.16 2.17
N VAL A 788 14.29 -13.99 1.98
CA VAL A 788 15.24 -13.47 2.98
C VAL A 788 14.56 -13.17 4.33
N GLN A 789 13.27 -12.85 4.32
CA GLN A 789 12.48 -12.73 5.54
C GLN A 789 12.37 -14.08 6.27
N TRP A 790 12.08 -15.16 5.55
CA TRP A 790 12.09 -16.53 6.08
C TRP A 790 13.47 -16.90 6.64
N HIS A 791 14.55 -16.61 5.91
CA HIS A 791 15.91 -16.89 6.37
C HIS A 791 16.27 -16.14 7.65
N ALA A 792 15.74 -14.92 7.85
CA ALA A 792 15.94 -14.14 9.06
C ALA A 792 15.08 -14.62 10.23
N LYS A 793 13.78 -14.86 9.98
CA LYS A 793 12.82 -15.41 10.94
C LYS A 793 13.27 -16.75 11.52
N ALA A 794 13.74 -17.67 10.68
CA ALA A 794 14.29 -18.95 11.14
C ALA A 794 15.45 -18.77 12.13
N ARG A 795 16.26 -17.71 11.97
CA ARG A 795 17.43 -17.42 12.81
C ARG A 795 17.07 -16.71 14.10
N ILE A 796 16.00 -15.92 14.08
CA ILE A 796 15.34 -15.46 15.31
C ILE A 796 14.94 -16.69 16.15
N ASN A 797 14.27 -17.66 15.55
CA ASN A 797 13.86 -18.87 16.26
C ASN A 797 15.07 -19.68 16.78
N ALA A 798 16.20 -19.68 16.08
CA ALA A 798 17.46 -20.27 16.56
C ALA A 798 18.21 -19.44 17.63
N GLY A 799 17.78 -18.21 17.95
CA GLY A 799 18.36 -17.38 19.01
C GLY A 799 19.29 -16.26 18.54
N ALA A 800 19.42 -16.02 17.23
CA ALA A 800 20.24 -14.93 16.70
C ALA A 800 19.59 -13.55 16.93
N ASN A 801 20.32 -12.62 17.53
CA ASN A 801 19.86 -11.24 17.76
C ASN A 801 20.34 -10.25 16.68
N PHE A 802 21.32 -10.65 15.85
CA PHE A 802 21.75 -9.91 14.66
C PHE A 802 21.67 -10.78 13.41
N TYR A 803 21.35 -10.17 12.28
CA TYR A 803 21.29 -10.85 10.99
C TYR A 803 22.04 -10.07 9.92
N ILE A 804 23.06 -10.71 9.35
CA ILE A 804 23.86 -10.12 8.28
C ILE A 804 23.11 -10.28 6.95
N VAL A 805 22.96 -9.17 6.21
CA VAL A 805 22.34 -9.21 4.89
C VAL A 805 23.18 -8.45 3.85
N GLY A 806 23.58 -9.19 2.81
CA GLY A 806 24.35 -8.70 1.67
C GLY A 806 23.48 -8.29 0.47
N ARG A 807 24.12 -8.04 -0.68
CA ARG A 807 23.46 -7.75 -1.96
C ARG A 807 22.73 -9.01 -2.48
N ASP A 808 21.55 -8.82 -3.06
CA ASP A 808 20.73 -9.84 -3.72
C ASP A 808 20.54 -11.12 -2.88
N PRO A 809 20.14 -11.00 -1.60
CA PRO A 809 19.99 -12.16 -0.74
C PRO A 809 18.87 -13.04 -1.29
N ALA A 810 19.13 -14.35 -1.33
CA ALA A 810 18.24 -15.35 -1.89
C ALA A 810 17.83 -15.14 -3.37
N GLY A 811 18.50 -14.24 -4.09
CA GLY A 811 18.25 -14.04 -5.52
C GLY A 811 18.98 -15.02 -6.42
N MET A 812 18.59 -15.00 -7.70
CA MET A 812 19.24 -15.69 -8.81
C MET A 812 19.04 -14.88 -10.10
N GLY A 813 19.74 -15.26 -11.18
CA GLY A 813 19.43 -14.72 -12.50
C GLY A 813 18.04 -15.17 -12.98
N HIS A 814 17.35 -14.32 -13.74
CA HIS A 814 16.06 -14.66 -14.33
C HIS A 814 16.24 -15.86 -15.29
N PRO A 815 15.41 -16.92 -15.21
CA PRO A 815 15.62 -18.13 -16.02
C PRO A 815 15.61 -17.89 -17.54
N THR A 816 14.81 -16.92 -18.00
CA THR A 816 14.63 -16.63 -19.43
C THR A 816 15.24 -15.31 -19.90
N GLU A 817 15.60 -14.41 -18.98
CA GLU A 817 16.04 -13.05 -19.30
C GLU A 817 17.46 -12.81 -18.79
N LYS A 818 18.25 -12.01 -19.50
CA LYS A 818 19.63 -11.67 -19.09
C LYS A 818 19.65 -10.56 -18.03
N ARG A 819 19.00 -10.80 -16.89
CA ARG A 819 19.00 -9.91 -15.71
C ARG A 819 18.88 -10.69 -14.42
N ASP A 820 19.16 -10.03 -13.29
CA ASP A 820 18.83 -10.57 -11.96
C ASP A 820 17.29 -10.67 -11.81
N LEU A 821 16.81 -11.68 -11.08
CA LEU A 821 15.39 -11.88 -10.82
C LEU A 821 14.81 -10.76 -9.93
N TYR A 822 15.62 -10.26 -9.00
CA TYR A 822 15.27 -9.20 -8.07
C TYR A 822 16.26 -8.04 -8.15
N ASP A 823 15.79 -6.86 -7.77
CA ASP A 823 16.71 -5.77 -7.46
C ASP A 823 17.56 -6.14 -6.25
N ALA A 824 18.85 -5.87 -6.39
CA ALA A 824 19.88 -6.36 -5.49
C ALA A 824 19.86 -5.70 -4.09
N ASP A 825 19.15 -4.60 -3.91
CA ASP A 825 18.96 -3.94 -2.62
C ASP A 825 17.58 -4.18 -2.00
N HIS A 826 16.61 -4.74 -2.76
CA HIS A 826 15.26 -4.98 -2.25
C HIS A 826 15.26 -5.89 -1.02
N GLY A 827 16.09 -6.94 -1.01
CA GLY A 827 16.15 -7.85 0.14
C GLY A 827 16.50 -7.15 1.45
N LYS A 828 17.44 -6.20 1.45
CA LYS A 828 17.80 -5.44 2.66
C LYS A 828 16.69 -4.48 3.08
N LYS A 829 16.10 -3.77 2.10
CA LYS A 829 15.03 -2.79 2.34
C LYS A 829 13.79 -3.47 2.91
N VAL A 830 13.32 -4.53 2.26
CA VAL A 830 12.16 -5.30 2.70
C VAL A 830 12.39 -5.84 4.10
N LEU A 831 13.55 -6.45 4.36
CA LEU A 831 13.85 -7.00 5.68
C LEU A 831 13.79 -5.93 6.78
N SER A 832 14.26 -4.70 6.50
CA SER A 832 14.23 -3.58 7.48
C SER A 832 12.85 -3.03 7.81
N MET A 833 11.83 -3.37 7.03
CA MET A 833 10.44 -2.91 7.19
C MET A 833 9.47 -4.07 7.42
N ALA A 834 9.96 -5.31 7.44
CA ALA A 834 9.13 -6.50 7.47
C ALA A 834 8.45 -6.67 8.83
N PRO A 835 7.11 -6.85 8.87
CA PRO A 835 6.37 -7.04 10.11
C PRO A 835 6.82 -8.31 10.81
N GLY A 836 6.94 -8.24 12.13
CA GLY A 836 7.39 -9.34 13.00
C GLY A 836 8.91 -9.52 13.10
N LEU A 837 9.71 -8.71 12.37
CA LEU A 837 11.17 -8.71 12.42
C LEU A 837 11.75 -7.47 13.12
N GLU A 838 10.93 -6.62 13.73
CA GLU A 838 11.33 -5.32 14.31
C GLU A 838 12.37 -5.46 15.44
N ARG A 839 12.35 -6.63 16.11
CA ARG A 839 13.25 -7.00 17.21
C ARG A 839 14.60 -7.54 16.75
N LEU A 840 14.75 -7.90 15.48
CA LEU A 840 16.00 -8.42 14.93
C LEU A 840 16.87 -7.27 14.44
N ASN A 841 18.12 -7.23 14.88
CA ASN A 841 19.06 -6.20 14.44
C ASN A 841 19.63 -6.56 13.08
N ILE A 842 19.11 -5.93 12.03
CA ILE A 842 19.58 -6.16 10.67
C ILE A 842 20.86 -5.36 10.42
N LEU A 843 21.90 -6.03 9.96
CA LEU A 843 23.20 -5.44 9.64
C LEU A 843 23.39 -5.42 8.12
N PRO A 844 22.98 -4.35 7.43
CA PRO A 844 23.15 -4.24 5.99
C PRO A 844 24.61 -3.92 5.64
N PHE A 845 25.13 -4.60 4.63
CA PHE A 845 26.47 -4.34 4.11
C PHE A 845 26.45 -3.83 2.68
N LYS A 846 27.44 -3.00 2.34
CA LYS A 846 27.78 -2.67 0.96
C LYS A 846 28.35 -3.91 0.27
N VAL A 847 28.40 -3.88 -1.06
CA VAL A 847 29.01 -4.96 -1.84
C VAL A 847 30.48 -5.07 -1.48
N ALA A 848 30.96 -6.28 -1.20
CA ALA A 848 32.39 -6.56 -1.05
C ALA A 848 32.95 -7.05 -2.41
N ALA A 849 34.07 -6.48 -2.83
CA ALA A 849 34.77 -6.83 -4.07
C ALA A 849 36.28 -6.88 -3.84
N TYR A 850 37.02 -7.48 -4.76
CA TYR A 850 38.47 -7.58 -4.63
C TYR A 850 39.13 -6.27 -5.02
N ASP A 851 39.80 -5.60 -4.08
CA ASP A 851 40.51 -4.35 -4.31
C ASP A 851 41.93 -4.66 -4.82
N LYS A 852 42.16 -4.39 -6.11
CA LYS A 852 43.44 -4.66 -6.79
C LYS A 852 44.59 -3.85 -6.22
N THR A 853 44.32 -2.69 -5.62
CA THR A 853 45.36 -1.82 -5.03
C THR A 853 45.84 -2.34 -3.68
N GLN A 854 44.97 -3.05 -2.94
CA GLN A 854 45.28 -3.58 -1.61
C GLN A 854 45.55 -5.08 -1.60
N GLY A 855 45.30 -5.79 -2.69
CA GLY A 855 45.49 -7.24 -2.78
C GLY A 855 44.55 -8.03 -1.87
N LYS A 856 43.34 -7.51 -1.57
CA LYS A 856 42.39 -8.16 -0.64
C LYS A 856 40.94 -7.75 -0.91
N MET A 857 40.00 -8.44 -0.28
CA MET A 857 38.59 -8.07 -0.31
C MET A 857 38.34 -6.79 0.52
N ALA A 858 37.60 -5.85 -0.05
CA ALA A 858 37.18 -4.60 0.61
C ALA A 858 35.75 -4.22 0.21
N PHE A 859 35.13 -3.30 0.95
CA PHE A 859 33.85 -2.72 0.55
C PHE A 859 34.02 -1.86 -0.71
N PHE A 860 33.17 -2.09 -1.70
CA PHE A 860 33.19 -1.39 -2.96
C PHE A 860 33.01 0.12 -2.79
N ASP A 861 33.88 0.87 -3.44
CA ASP A 861 33.86 2.33 -3.49
C ASP A 861 33.65 2.80 -4.95
N PRO A 862 32.48 3.38 -5.27
CA PRO A 862 32.18 3.83 -6.62
C PRO A 862 33.14 4.88 -7.16
N SER A 863 33.77 5.69 -6.29
CA SER A 863 34.70 6.76 -6.70
C SER A 863 35.98 6.23 -7.37
N ARG A 864 36.30 4.97 -7.11
CA ARG A 864 37.46 4.26 -7.66
C ARG A 864 37.08 2.88 -8.18
N SER A 865 35.93 2.81 -8.85
CA SER A 865 35.34 1.55 -9.34
C SER A 865 36.30 0.68 -10.17
N GLN A 866 37.22 1.30 -10.91
CA GLN A 866 38.26 0.64 -11.70
C GLN A 866 39.25 -0.17 -10.85
N ASP A 867 39.38 0.10 -9.56
CA ASP A 867 40.29 -0.61 -8.65
C ASP A 867 39.69 -1.94 -8.17
N PHE A 868 38.38 -2.13 -8.34
CA PHE A 868 37.67 -3.30 -7.85
C PHE A 868 37.44 -4.34 -8.96
N LEU A 869 37.66 -5.61 -8.60
CA LEU A 869 37.35 -6.76 -9.42
C LEU A 869 36.18 -7.54 -8.82
N PHE A 870 35.12 -7.69 -9.60
CA PHE A 870 33.98 -8.54 -9.28
C PHE A 870 34.17 -9.92 -9.90
N ILE A 871 34.24 -10.95 -9.07
CA ILE A 871 34.31 -12.35 -9.51
C ILE A 871 32.96 -12.98 -9.20
N SER A 872 32.13 -13.14 -10.23
CA SER A 872 30.84 -13.82 -10.10
C SER A 872 31.04 -15.31 -9.77
N GLY A 873 30.00 -15.95 -9.22
CA GLY A 873 29.99 -17.41 -9.05
C GLY A 873 30.35 -18.13 -10.35
N THR A 874 29.73 -17.75 -11.48
CA THR A 874 30.06 -18.34 -12.80
C THR A 874 31.53 -18.18 -13.18
N LYS A 875 32.13 -17.01 -12.94
CA LYS A 875 33.56 -16.80 -13.20
C LYS A 875 34.44 -17.64 -12.29
N MET A 876 34.10 -17.71 -11.00
CA MET A 876 34.76 -18.56 -10.01
C MET A 876 34.75 -20.03 -10.46
N ARG A 877 33.60 -20.53 -10.87
CA ARG A 877 33.47 -21.90 -11.41
C ARG A 877 34.30 -22.10 -12.67
N GLY A 878 34.34 -21.11 -13.56
CA GLY A 878 35.16 -21.13 -14.76
C GLY A 878 36.66 -21.22 -14.46
N LEU A 879 37.14 -20.46 -13.47
CA LEU A 879 38.53 -20.52 -13.01
C LEU A 879 38.86 -21.91 -12.44
N ALA A 880 38.02 -22.42 -11.54
CA ALA A 880 38.24 -23.72 -10.92
C ALA A 880 38.26 -24.87 -11.94
N LYS A 881 37.34 -24.87 -12.92
CA LYS A 881 37.32 -25.84 -14.04
C LYS A 881 38.59 -25.81 -14.90
N LYS A 882 39.23 -24.65 -15.02
CA LYS A 882 40.49 -24.48 -15.76
C LYS A 882 41.73 -24.67 -14.89
N LYS A 883 41.55 -24.95 -13.59
CA LYS A 883 42.62 -24.98 -12.58
C LYS A 883 43.40 -23.66 -12.50
N GLU A 884 42.74 -22.55 -12.82
CA GLU A 884 43.27 -21.20 -12.66
C GLU A 884 42.92 -20.70 -11.25
N ASN A 885 43.85 -20.02 -10.58
CA ASN A 885 43.58 -19.43 -9.27
C ASN A 885 42.87 -18.07 -9.42
N PRO A 886 41.92 -17.72 -8.53
CA PRO A 886 41.49 -16.35 -8.37
C PRO A 886 42.67 -15.52 -7.83
N PRO A 887 42.58 -14.18 -7.87
CA PRO A 887 43.58 -13.33 -7.23
C PRO A 887 43.81 -13.70 -5.76
N ASP A 888 45.08 -13.69 -5.34
CA ASP A 888 45.46 -13.98 -3.95
C ASP A 888 44.68 -13.10 -2.98
N GLY A 889 44.13 -13.70 -1.92
CA GLY A 889 43.29 -12.98 -0.95
C GLY A 889 41.80 -12.87 -1.34
N PHE A 890 41.36 -13.40 -2.49
CA PHE A 890 39.94 -13.55 -2.81
C PHE A 890 39.27 -14.67 -1.99
N MET A 891 39.95 -15.80 -1.83
CA MET A 891 39.55 -16.96 -1.02
C MET A 891 40.81 -17.59 -0.42
N CYS A 892 40.69 -18.27 0.72
CA CYS A 892 41.80 -19.02 1.28
C CYS A 892 42.26 -20.16 0.35
N PRO A 893 43.58 -20.44 0.23
CA PRO A 893 44.09 -21.44 -0.70
C PRO A 893 43.55 -22.85 -0.46
N SER A 894 43.41 -23.28 0.80
CA SER A 894 42.88 -24.61 1.12
C SER A 894 41.39 -24.73 0.76
N GLY A 895 40.61 -23.68 1.01
CA GLY A 895 39.21 -23.58 0.58
C GLY A 895 39.05 -23.55 -0.94
N TRP A 896 39.96 -22.87 -1.66
CA TRP A 896 39.98 -22.88 -3.13
C TRP A 896 40.27 -24.27 -3.68
N LYS A 897 41.24 -24.99 -3.09
CA LYS A 897 41.59 -26.35 -3.47
C LYS A 897 40.37 -27.29 -3.41
N VAL A 898 39.53 -27.18 -2.38
CA VAL A 898 38.29 -27.99 -2.28
C VAL A 898 37.37 -27.74 -3.47
N LEU A 899 37.28 -26.51 -3.97
CA LEU A 899 36.47 -26.19 -5.15
C LEU A 899 37.08 -26.75 -6.43
N VAL A 900 38.41 -26.67 -6.59
CA VAL A 900 39.11 -27.28 -7.74
C VAL A 900 38.88 -28.80 -7.75
N ASP A 901 39.05 -29.46 -6.60
CA ASP A 901 38.84 -30.91 -6.46
C ASP A 901 37.39 -31.31 -6.81
N TYR A 902 36.39 -30.48 -6.45
CA TYR A 902 34.98 -30.67 -6.85
C TYR A 902 34.78 -30.54 -8.37
N TYR A 903 35.32 -29.49 -8.99
CA TYR A 903 35.13 -29.31 -10.43
C TYR A 903 35.90 -30.35 -11.26
N ASP A 904 37.03 -30.86 -10.75
CA ASP A 904 37.75 -31.99 -11.32
C ASP A 904 36.91 -33.28 -11.27
N SER A 905 36.14 -33.53 -10.21
CA SER A 905 35.28 -34.73 -10.13
C SER A 905 34.17 -34.73 -11.19
N LEU A 906 33.61 -33.56 -11.53
CA LEU A 906 32.61 -33.43 -12.60
C LEU A 906 33.20 -33.71 -14.01
N SER A 907 34.47 -33.39 -14.21
CA SER A 907 35.18 -33.66 -15.47
C SER A 907 35.59 -35.14 -15.62
N ALA A 908 35.84 -35.84 -14.52
CA ALA A 908 36.13 -37.28 -14.54
C ALA A 908 34.89 -38.13 -14.87
N GLU A 909 33.71 -37.74 -14.39
CA GLU A 909 32.44 -38.44 -14.66
C GLU A 909 31.95 -38.31 -16.11
N SER A 910 32.35 -37.26 -16.83
CA SER A 910 31.98 -37.04 -18.24
C SER A 910 32.84 -37.82 -19.25
N GLY A 911 33.92 -38.48 -18.80
CA GLY A 911 34.80 -39.33 -19.62
C GLY A 911 34.45 -40.83 -19.61
N ASN A 912 33.63 -41.29 -18.67
CA ASN A 912 33.20 -42.69 -18.58
C ASN A 912 31.69 -42.80 -18.80
N GLY A 913 31.29 -43.11 -20.04
CA GLY A 913 29.90 -43.37 -20.38
C GLY A 913 29.35 -44.59 -19.65
N ARG A 914 28.61 -44.37 -18.56
CA ARG A 914 27.48 -45.16 -18.04
C ARG A 914 26.98 -44.53 -16.73
N VAL A 915 25.78 -43.96 -16.74
CA VAL A 915 25.03 -43.66 -15.52
C VAL A 915 24.31 -44.92 -15.09
N SER A 916 24.72 -45.50 -13.97
CA SER A 916 23.82 -46.22 -13.06
C SER A 916 23.76 -45.42 -11.76
N GLU A 917 22.76 -44.56 -11.61
CA GLU A 917 22.26 -44.22 -10.28
C GLU A 917 21.37 -45.39 -9.84
N ALA A 918 22.00 -46.35 -9.15
CA ALA A 918 21.31 -47.29 -8.28
C ALA A 918 22.28 -47.76 -7.19
N VAL A 919 21.73 -47.93 -5.99
CA VAL A 919 22.29 -48.55 -4.76
C VAL A 919 23.02 -47.51 -3.87
N ALA A 920 22.41 -46.85 -2.88
CA ALA A 920 21.63 -47.31 -1.72
C ALA A 920 22.40 -48.29 -0.80
N SER A 921 22.36 -48.04 0.51
CA SER A 921 22.85 -48.89 1.64
C SER A 921 24.36 -48.91 1.94
N ALA A 922 24.75 -48.08 2.92
CA ALA A 922 25.36 -48.54 4.16
C ALA A 922 24.88 -47.64 5.31
#